data_AF-A0AAD7PH89-F1
#
_entry.id   AF-A0AAD7PH89-F1
#
_cell.length_a   1.000
_cell.length_b   1.000
_cell.length_c   1.000
_cell.angle_alpha   90.00
_cell.angle_beta   90.00
_cell.angle_gamma   90.00
#
_symmetry.space_group_name_H-M   'P 1'
#
loop_
_entity.id
_entity.type
_entity.pdbx_description
1 polymer ?
#
loop_
_entity_poly.entity_id
_entity_poly.type
_entity_poly.pdbx_seq_one_letter_code
_entity_poly.pdbx_strand_id
1 'polypeptide(L)'
;MVTGNLFHFRKNSWPPEEYIGRTTLQLLDFDSASPPEQAWRRRLNSHANILKEFSVTFMEAIKMVRLGIRMWSYVREEASHGRKAPIDPFTRESCRPSATQGVPLGGMGSGSISRGFRGEFRQWQIIPGLCEASPVMANQFSIFVTRDGGNKKFASVLAPGQHEGLGSRKKADDQGISSWGWNLSGQHSTYHALFPRAWTIYDGEPDPELKVSCRQISPFIPHNYKESSLPASVFVYTLVNTGRERAKVSLLFTWVNSIGGISHLSGDHVNEPFIAEDGVAGVLLHHKTAKGNPPVTFAIAASETQNVSVSVLPCFGLSEGNCVTAKGMWRKMAEDGQFDRENFYSGPSIPSSPGDTQCAAVSASAWVEPHGKCTVAFSLAWSSPKVKFLKGSTFPRRYTKFYGTSERAALDLAHDALTNYKRWEEEIEKWQSPILQDKRLPEWYKFTLFNELYFLVAGGTVWIDSSLLASHTRNEQHQVTEMENGDVEVTKAEVYSRHGAVVRHKTANAHHDTTNSEGSENNDEKTGTRNPEKGEVDVRDQTKGYCNSSLQTLTVPDPQNDDDDVGRFLYLEGVEYIMWCTYDVHFYASFALLELFPKIELNIQREFAKAVLSEDGRKVKFLAEGNWGIRKARGAVPHDLGTHDPWSEMNAYNIHDTSKWKDLNPKFVLQVYRDFAATGDMSFGVDVWPAVRAAMEYMEQFDRDDDGLIENDGFPDQTYDTWTVHGVSAYCGGLWLAALQAAAAMALQLGDRDFAEKCKSIFLKAKPTYEAKLWNGSYFNYDSGSSSNSKSIQADQLAGQWYTASSGLTSLFDDFKIRSSLQKIYDFNVMKVRGGRMGAVNGMHPNGLVDETCMQSREIWTGVTYGVAATMILTGMEEQAFTTAEGIFIAGWSEEGFGYWFQTPEAWTMDGHFRSLIYMRPLSIWGMQYALSMPKAILEAPKINIMDRIHISPVNATSSHNESGVRKIATKTGCFGNSVFHCNADC
;
A
#
# COMPACT_ATOMS: atom_id res chain seq x y z
N MET A 1 -31.60 -28.33 17.47
CA MET A 1 -30.47 -28.00 18.36
C MET A 1 -29.68 -29.26 18.63
N VAL A 2 -28.50 -29.39 18.03
CA VAL A 2 -27.41 -30.20 18.57
C VAL A 2 -26.22 -29.25 18.55
N THR A 3 -25.63 -28.97 19.71
CA THR A 3 -24.49 -28.06 19.82
C THR A 3 -23.26 -28.77 19.29
N GLY A 4 -22.96 -28.57 18.00
CA GLY A 4 -21.66 -28.92 17.45
C GLY A 4 -20.59 -28.19 18.24
N ASN A 5 -19.65 -28.95 18.84
CA ASN A 5 -18.57 -28.36 19.61
C ASN A 5 -17.69 -27.55 18.65
N LEU A 6 -17.62 -26.23 18.83
CA LEU A 6 -16.63 -25.40 18.12
C LEU A 6 -15.26 -26.02 18.39
N PHE A 7 -14.52 -26.30 17.31
CA PHE A 7 -13.27 -27.05 17.41
C PHE A 7 -12.24 -26.31 18.27
N HIS A 8 -11.22 -27.05 18.75
CA HIS A 8 -10.23 -26.52 19.68
C HIS A 8 -9.55 -25.25 19.17
N PHE A 9 -10.01 -24.08 19.64
CA PHE A 9 -9.26 -22.84 19.53
C PHE A 9 -7.83 -23.09 20.03
N ARG A 10 -6.83 -22.85 19.17
CA ARG A 10 -5.46 -22.59 19.62
C ARG A 10 -5.47 -21.27 20.40
N LYS A 11 -5.80 -21.37 21.69
CA LYS A 11 -5.66 -20.30 22.69
C LYS A 11 -4.20 -19.96 22.97
N ASN A 12 -3.31 -20.86 22.54
CA ASN A 12 -1.87 -20.77 22.66
C ASN A 12 -1.31 -21.02 21.25
N SER A 13 -1.17 -19.95 20.46
CA SER A 13 -0.47 -19.90 19.16
C SER A 13 1.06 -19.86 19.35
N TRP A 14 1.47 -19.80 20.61
CA TRP A 14 2.83 -19.69 21.12
C TRP A 14 3.03 -20.73 22.25
N PRO A 15 4.27 -21.08 22.62
CA PRO A 15 4.53 -21.96 23.76
C PRO A 15 3.90 -21.46 25.08
N PRO A 16 3.52 -22.34 26.02
CA PRO A 16 3.03 -21.93 27.35
C PRO A 16 4.09 -21.25 28.23
N GLU A 17 5.37 -21.37 27.87
CA GLU A 17 6.49 -20.70 28.52
C GLU A 17 6.58 -19.26 28.01
N GLU A 18 6.08 -18.31 28.81
CA GLU A 18 6.15 -16.89 28.49
C GLU A 18 7.61 -16.43 28.32
N TYR A 19 7.92 -15.79 27.18
CA TYR A 19 9.28 -15.28 26.91
C TYR A 19 9.72 -14.13 27.85
N ILE A 20 8.79 -13.56 28.65
CA ILE A 20 9.00 -12.53 29.68
C ILE A 20 8.42 -13.08 30.99
N GLY A 21 9.00 -12.76 32.15
CA GLY A 21 8.40 -13.12 33.43
C GLY A 21 7.13 -12.31 33.75
N ARG A 22 6.06 -12.95 34.23
CA ARG A 22 4.80 -12.29 34.67
C ARG A 22 5.02 -11.08 35.57
N THR A 23 5.98 -11.16 36.48
CA THR A 23 6.36 -10.05 37.38
C THR A 23 6.85 -8.82 36.60
N THR A 24 7.60 -9.02 35.53
CA THR A 24 8.07 -7.93 34.64
C THR A 24 6.91 -7.30 33.89
N LEU A 25 5.94 -8.09 33.39
CA LEU A 25 4.71 -7.58 32.78
C LEU A 25 3.85 -6.79 33.79
N GLN A 26 3.70 -7.27 35.02
CA GLN A 26 2.99 -6.54 36.09
C GLN A 26 3.71 -5.24 36.50
N LEU A 27 5.05 -5.20 36.42
CA LEU A 27 5.82 -3.97 36.64
C LEU A 27 5.66 -2.98 35.47
N LEU A 28 5.49 -3.47 34.24
CA LEU A 28 5.32 -2.67 33.01
C LEU A 28 3.86 -2.34 32.66
N ASP A 29 2.88 -2.84 33.42
CA ASP A 29 1.44 -2.54 33.28
C ASP A 29 1.06 -1.05 33.52
N PHE A 30 2.05 -0.23 33.88
CA PHE A 30 1.92 1.23 34.01
C PHE A 30 2.05 1.91 32.63
N ASP A 31 1.15 2.85 32.35
CA ASP A 31 1.15 3.65 31.11
C ASP A 31 1.13 2.78 29.83
N SER A 32 0.39 1.66 29.84
CA SER A 32 0.28 0.70 28.71
C SER A 32 1.62 0.13 28.20
N ALA A 33 2.67 0.16 29.01
CA ALA A 33 4.01 -0.24 28.57
C ALA A 33 4.22 -1.77 28.45
N SER A 34 3.29 -2.58 28.98
CA SER A 34 3.20 -4.01 28.66
C SER A 34 2.55 -4.25 27.29
N PRO A 35 3.04 -5.21 26.49
CA PRO A 35 2.42 -5.54 25.22
C PRO A 35 1.06 -6.21 25.42
N PRO A 36 0.09 -6.03 24.50
CA PRO A 36 -1.15 -6.81 24.48
C PRO A 36 -0.86 -8.31 24.45
N GLU A 37 -1.66 -9.10 25.17
CA GLU A 37 -1.54 -10.57 25.22
C GLU A 37 -1.58 -11.18 23.80
N GLN A 38 -2.38 -10.60 22.91
CA GLN A 38 -2.57 -11.03 21.53
C GLN A 38 -1.57 -10.37 20.55
N ALA A 39 -0.39 -9.94 20.98
CA ALA A 39 0.64 -9.43 20.06
C ALA A 39 1.46 -10.58 19.42
N TRP A 40 1.85 -10.42 18.15
CA TRP A 40 2.86 -11.28 17.53
C TRP A 40 4.20 -11.08 18.23
N ARG A 41 4.99 -12.13 18.52
CA ARG A 41 6.14 -12.02 19.44
C ARG A 41 7.37 -12.86 19.06
N ARG A 42 8.56 -12.31 19.31
CA ARG A 42 9.87 -12.92 19.01
C ARG A 42 10.94 -12.49 20.02
N ARG A 43 11.80 -13.41 20.51
CA ARG A 43 13.04 -13.05 21.25
C ARG A 43 13.99 -12.27 20.34
N LEU A 44 14.73 -11.28 20.86
CA LEU A 44 15.62 -10.47 20.00
C LEU A 44 16.82 -11.28 19.47
N ASN A 45 17.31 -12.24 20.24
CA ASN A 45 18.41 -13.12 19.81
C ASN A 45 18.02 -14.19 18.76
N SER A 46 16.73 -14.29 18.39
CA SER A 46 16.23 -15.28 17.44
C SER A 46 17.00 -15.26 16.12
N HIS A 47 17.26 -16.43 15.54
CA HIS A 47 17.88 -16.51 14.23
C HIS A 47 16.96 -15.90 13.16
N ALA A 48 17.52 -15.01 12.34
CA ALA A 48 16.80 -14.42 11.22
C ALA A 48 17.31 -15.08 9.93
N ASN A 49 16.51 -16.00 9.37
CA ASN A 49 16.84 -16.70 8.13
C ASN A 49 17.16 -15.71 7.01
N ILE A 50 18.16 -16.02 6.17
CA ILE A 50 18.25 -15.43 4.83
C ILE A 50 17.15 -16.08 3.99
N LEU A 51 16.25 -15.26 3.44
CA LEU A 51 15.15 -15.75 2.63
C LEU A 51 15.66 -16.19 1.26
N LYS A 52 15.00 -17.19 0.67
CA LYS A 52 15.33 -17.73 -0.65
C LYS A 52 14.21 -17.41 -1.63
N GLU A 53 14.57 -16.73 -2.70
CA GLU A 53 13.73 -16.58 -3.90
C GLU A 53 13.54 -17.96 -4.57
N PHE A 54 12.41 -18.16 -5.25
CA PHE A 54 12.15 -19.35 -6.06
C PHE A 54 13.11 -19.46 -7.24
N SER A 55 13.29 -20.67 -7.76
CA SER A 55 14.09 -20.91 -8.96
C SER A 55 13.22 -21.41 -10.12
N VAL A 56 13.36 -20.72 -11.25
CA VAL A 56 12.85 -21.18 -12.55
C VAL A 56 13.59 -22.47 -12.91
N THR A 57 12.86 -23.55 -13.17
CA THR A 57 13.44 -24.85 -13.56
C THR A 57 14.07 -24.78 -14.96
N PHE A 58 14.92 -25.74 -15.28
CA PHE A 58 15.53 -25.83 -16.62
C PHE A 58 14.50 -25.89 -17.77
N MET A 59 13.34 -26.54 -17.55
CA MET A 59 12.28 -26.62 -18.55
C MET A 59 11.52 -25.30 -18.71
N GLU A 60 11.17 -24.63 -17.61
CA GLU A 60 10.56 -23.29 -17.66
C GLU A 60 11.53 -22.27 -18.29
N ALA A 61 12.82 -22.31 -17.91
CA ALA A 61 13.85 -21.44 -18.47
C ALA A 61 13.98 -21.61 -19.99
N ILE A 62 13.92 -22.85 -20.51
CA ILE A 62 13.88 -23.13 -21.95
C ILE A 62 12.65 -22.52 -22.62
N LYS A 63 11.45 -22.67 -22.03
CA LYS A 63 10.22 -22.02 -22.53
C LYS A 63 10.38 -20.49 -22.56
N MET A 64 11.01 -19.93 -21.52
CA MET A 64 11.13 -18.48 -21.29
C MET A 64 12.28 -17.80 -22.05
N VAL A 65 13.24 -18.49 -22.69
CA VAL A 65 14.41 -17.86 -23.34
C VAL A 65 14.05 -16.66 -24.24
N ARG A 66 12.99 -16.79 -25.06
CA ARG A 66 12.55 -15.71 -25.95
C ARG A 66 12.02 -14.50 -25.19
N LEU A 67 11.28 -14.71 -24.10
CA LEU A 67 10.82 -13.65 -23.20
C LEU A 67 12.03 -13.01 -22.48
N GLY A 68 12.91 -13.81 -21.90
CA GLY A 68 14.10 -13.33 -21.19
C GLY A 68 15.01 -12.43 -22.03
N ILE A 69 15.26 -12.78 -23.31
CA ILE A 69 16.03 -11.92 -24.23
C ILE A 69 15.33 -10.57 -24.47
N ARG A 70 13.99 -10.56 -24.59
CA ARG A 70 13.20 -9.33 -24.78
C ARG A 70 13.14 -8.48 -23.51
N MET A 71 12.92 -9.09 -22.34
CA MET A 71 12.98 -8.42 -21.05
C MET A 71 14.37 -7.82 -20.79
N TRP A 72 15.45 -8.55 -21.06
CA TRP A 72 16.82 -8.04 -20.89
C TRP A 72 17.12 -6.84 -21.81
N SER A 73 16.61 -6.87 -23.05
CA SER A 73 16.69 -5.72 -23.94
C SER A 73 15.90 -4.51 -23.40
N TYR A 74 14.69 -4.73 -22.90
CA TYR A 74 13.81 -3.69 -22.36
C TYR A 74 14.34 -3.09 -21.04
N VAL A 75 14.82 -3.91 -20.10
CA VAL A 75 15.49 -3.45 -18.87
C VAL A 75 16.68 -2.54 -19.18
N ARG A 76 17.48 -2.88 -20.21
CA ARG A 76 18.60 -2.04 -20.66
C ARG A 76 18.16 -0.77 -21.40
N GLU A 77 16.98 -0.77 -22.01
CA GLU A 77 16.37 0.40 -22.64
C GLU A 77 15.79 1.35 -21.58
N GLU A 78 15.12 0.87 -20.55
CA GLU A 78 14.69 1.69 -19.40
C GLU A 78 15.90 2.29 -18.67
N ALA A 79 16.93 1.48 -18.41
CA ALA A 79 18.16 1.93 -17.76
C ALA A 79 18.93 2.99 -18.56
N SER A 80 18.90 2.97 -19.89
CA SER A 80 19.55 4.01 -20.72
C SER A 80 18.82 5.36 -20.66
N HIS A 81 17.52 5.35 -20.36
CA HIS A 81 16.74 6.54 -20.04
C HIS A 81 16.82 6.95 -18.55
N GLY A 82 17.65 6.26 -17.74
CA GLY A 82 17.77 6.51 -16.30
C GLY A 82 16.59 6.00 -15.47
N ARG A 83 15.74 5.13 -16.03
CA ARG A 83 14.54 4.57 -15.39
C ARG A 83 14.80 3.12 -14.94
N LYS A 84 13.92 2.56 -14.10
CA LYS A 84 13.91 1.14 -13.72
C LYS A 84 12.69 0.49 -14.36
N ALA A 85 12.84 -0.66 -15.01
CA ALA A 85 11.70 -1.37 -15.58
C ALA A 85 10.68 -1.79 -14.48
N PRO A 86 9.39 -1.90 -14.80
CA PRO A 86 8.37 -2.32 -13.83
C PRO A 86 8.65 -3.69 -13.21
N ILE A 87 9.22 -4.61 -14.01
CA ILE A 87 9.66 -5.94 -13.60
C ILE A 87 11.08 -6.14 -14.16
N ASP A 88 12.04 -6.48 -13.30
CA ASP A 88 13.44 -6.73 -13.67
C ASP A 88 13.97 -7.98 -12.93
N PRO A 89 13.96 -9.17 -13.58
CA PRO A 89 14.47 -10.41 -12.99
C PRO A 89 16.00 -10.58 -13.16
N PHE A 90 16.73 -9.54 -13.60
CA PHE A 90 18.18 -9.61 -13.84
C PHE A 90 18.98 -8.81 -12.82
N THR A 91 18.43 -7.71 -12.30
CA THR A 91 19.05 -6.93 -11.22
C THR A 91 18.89 -7.66 -9.90
N ARG A 92 19.98 -8.28 -9.43
CA ARG A 92 20.09 -8.80 -8.06
C ARG A 92 20.15 -7.65 -7.06
N GLU A 93 19.36 -7.73 -6.00
CA GLU A 93 19.47 -6.82 -4.86
C GLU A 93 20.87 -6.90 -4.21
N SER A 94 21.34 -5.76 -3.70
CA SER A 94 22.65 -5.63 -3.04
C SER A 94 22.66 -6.19 -1.62
N CYS A 95 21.51 -6.17 -0.94
CA CYS A 95 21.27 -6.84 0.34
C CYS A 95 20.40 -8.08 0.05
N ARG A 96 20.64 -9.20 0.74
CA ARG A 96 19.71 -10.34 0.66
C ARG A 96 18.57 -10.16 1.66
N PRO A 97 17.31 -10.39 1.27
CA PRO A 97 16.20 -10.33 2.21
C PRO A 97 16.39 -11.34 3.35
N SER A 98 15.97 -10.94 4.55
CA SER A 98 16.12 -11.75 5.76
C SER A 98 14.92 -11.58 6.70
N ALA A 99 14.69 -12.56 7.56
CA ALA A 99 13.60 -12.57 8.53
C ALA A 99 13.76 -11.56 9.71
N THR A 100 14.39 -10.41 9.48
CA THR A 100 14.70 -9.38 10.49
C THR A 100 13.63 -8.30 10.65
N GLN A 101 12.62 -8.25 9.78
CA GLN A 101 11.66 -7.15 9.69
C GLN A 101 10.78 -6.97 10.94
N GLY A 102 10.09 -5.84 10.99
CA GLY A 102 9.16 -5.44 12.04
C GLY A 102 8.22 -4.34 11.53
N VAL A 103 7.36 -3.83 12.42
CA VAL A 103 6.37 -2.77 12.13
C VAL A 103 7.02 -1.52 11.51
N PRO A 104 6.48 -0.99 10.40
CA PRO A 104 6.96 0.22 9.77
C PRO A 104 6.56 1.50 10.52
N LEU A 105 7.32 2.56 10.25
CA LEU A 105 7.19 3.89 10.84
C LEU A 105 6.46 4.84 9.88
N GLY A 106 5.72 5.80 10.44
CA GLY A 106 4.97 6.81 9.70
C GLY A 106 3.57 6.38 9.26
N GLY A 107 2.79 7.36 8.81
CA GLY A 107 1.49 7.19 8.17
C GLY A 107 1.57 6.90 6.68
N MET A 108 0.43 6.52 6.09
CA MET A 108 0.30 6.12 4.69
C MET A 108 0.70 7.25 3.73
N GLY A 109 1.33 6.92 2.61
CA GLY A 109 1.70 7.88 1.56
C GLY A 109 2.85 8.84 1.88
N SER A 110 3.28 8.87 3.14
CA SER A 110 4.28 9.80 3.67
C SER A 110 5.74 9.37 3.38
N GLY A 111 5.91 8.20 2.75
CA GLY A 111 7.14 7.42 2.76
C GLY A 111 7.26 6.60 4.05
N SER A 112 8.09 5.56 4.08
CA SER A 112 8.20 4.68 5.26
C SER A 112 9.62 4.22 5.56
N ILE A 113 9.82 3.78 6.80
CA ILE A 113 11.06 3.15 7.29
C ILE A 113 10.65 1.97 8.18
N SER A 114 11.17 0.76 7.94
CA SER A 114 10.92 -0.37 8.82
C SER A 114 11.90 -0.38 9.99
N ARG A 115 11.41 -0.62 11.22
CA ARG A 115 12.28 -1.00 12.33
C ARG A 115 12.21 -2.51 12.51
N GLY A 116 13.33 -3.19 12.27
CA GLY A 116 13.44 -4.63 12.41
C GLY A 116 13.18 -5.08 13.85
N PHE A 117 12.81 -6.35 14.04
CA PHE A 117 12.51 -6.86 15.38
C PHE A 117 13.72 -6.78 16.33
N ARG A 118 14.95 -6.77 15.79
CA ARG A 118 16.20 -6.58 16.56
C ARG A 118 16.51 -5.12 16.87
N GLY A 119 15.68 -4.18 16.42
CA GLY A 119 15.77 -2.75 16.73
C GLY A 119 16.44 -1.89 15.65
N GLU A 120 16.94 -2.48 14.57
CA GLU A 120 17.64 -1.78 13.48
C GLU A 120 16.68 -1.07 12.51
N PHE A 121 17.05 0.12 12.02
CA PHE A 121 16.26 0.85 11.03
C PHE A 121 16.71 0.47 9.61
N ARG A 122 15.78 -0.05 8.81
CA ARG A 122 16.01 -0.67 7.49
C ARG A 122 14.84 -0.41 6.53
N GLN A 123 14.96 -0.86 5.28
CA GLN A 123 13.87 -0.84 4.29
C GLN A 123 13.23 0.55 4.13
N TRP A 124 14.02 1.46 3.58
CA TRP A 124 13.62 2.86 3.43
C TRP A 124 12.90 3.07 2.10
N GLN A 125 11.72 3.68 2.15
CA GLN A 125 10.84 3.96 1.00
C GLN A 125 10.43 5.44 0.97
N ILE A 126 11.41 6.34 1.08
CA ILE A 126 11.16 7.78 1.08
C ILE A 126 10.93 8.30 -0.36
N ILE A 127 11.65 7.75 -1.34
CA ILE A 127 11.49 8.07 -2.76
C ILE A 127 10.48 7.09 -3.39
N PRO A 128 9.46 7.57 -4.15
CA PRO A 128 8.47 6.70 -4.81
C PRO A 128 9.12 5.62 -5.69
N GLY A 129 8.68 4.37 -5.54
CA GLY A 129 9.18 3.23 -6.32
C GLY A 129 10.62 2.78 -5.99
N LEU A 130 11.25 3.34 -4.93
CA LEU A 130 12.57 2.91 -4.45
C LEU A 130 12.44 2.26 -3.05
N CYS A 131 13.13 1.14 -2.86
CA CYS A 131 13.21 0.44 -1.59
C CYS A 131 14.69 0.15 -1.26
N GLU A 132 15.24 0.85 -0.26
CA GLU A 132 16.60 0.62 0.23
C GLU A 132 16.56 -0.39 1.39
N ALA A 133 16.62 -1.69 1.07
CA ALA A 133 16.41 -2.80 2.00
C ALA A 133 17.46 -2.93 3.13
N SER A 134 18.64 -2.31 2.95
CA SER A 134 19.78 -2.39 3.88
C SER A 134 19.53 -1.71 5.23
N PRO A 135 20.01 -2.28 6.35
CA PRO A 135 19.95 -1.63 7.66
C PRO A 135 20.99 -0.51 7.79
N VAL A 136 20.60 0.60 8.39
CA VAL A 136 21.46 1.77 8.63
C VAL A 136 21.96 1.72 10.07
N MET A 137 23.07 1.00 10.28
CA MET A 137 23.52 0.61 11.62
C MET A 137 23.91 1.76 12.57
N ALA A 138 24.09 2.99 12.07
CA ALA A 138 24.28 4.19 12.89
C ALA A 138 22.98 4.73 13.51
N ASN A 139 21.81 4.32 13.01
CA ASN A 139 20.51 4.68 13.56
C ASN A 139 20.16 3.68 14.65
N GLN A 140 20.18 4.13 15.91
CA GLN A 140 20.06 3.25 17.07
C GLN A 140 19.42 3.95 18.26
N PHE A 141 18.80 3.16 19.12
CA PHE A 141 18.65 3.50 20.52
C PHE A 141 19.77 2.83 21.32
N SER A 142 20.35 3.55 22.29
CA SER A 142 21.33 3.03 23.24
C SER A 142 20.97 3.45 24.66
N ILE A 143 21.39 2.65 25.64
CA ILE A 143 21.15 2.91 27.06
C ILE A 143 22.47 2.98 27.83
N PHE A 144 22.56 3.95 28.73
CA PHE A 144 23.65 4.14 29.67
C PHE A 144 23.05 4.22 31.08
N VAL A 145 23.54 3.39 32.01
CA VAL A 145 23.05 3.32 33.38
C VAL A 145 24.21 3.49 34.34
N THR A 146 24.08 4.40 35.30
CA THR A 146 25.00 4.52 36.45
C THR A 146 24.16 4.49 37.73
N ARG A 147 24.50 3.60 38.67
CA ARG A 147 23.85 3.54 39.98
C ARG A 147 24.61 4.32 41.04
N ASP A 148 23.90 4.75 42.08
CA ASP A 148 24.50 5.45 43.22
C ASP A 148 25.67 4.66 43.83
N GLY A 149 26.70 5.39 44.26
CA GLY A 149 28.00 4.80 44.63
C GLY A 149 28.92 4.49 43.44
N GLY A 150 28.46 4.65 42.18
CA GLY A 150 29.29 4.70 40.97
C GLY A 150 29.92 3.37 40.50
N ASN A 151 29.98 2.36 41.37
CA ASN A 151 30.65 1.08 41.11
C ASN A 151 29.94 0.19 40.06
N LYS A 152 28.65 0.44 39.78
CA LYS A 152 27.89 -0.22 38.71
C LYS A 152 27.65 0.77 37.57
N LYS A 153 28.28 0.54 36.43
CA LYS A 153 27.99 1.21 35.15
C LYS A 153 27.66 0.18 34.07
N PHE A 154 26.61 0.43 33.31
CA PHE A 154 26.20 -0.38 32.15
C PHE A 154 26.07 0.52 30.92
N ALA A 155 26.49 0.03 29.76
CA ALA A 155 26.32 0.74 28.49
C ALA A 155 26.11 -0.27 27.36
N SER A 156 25.01 -0.13 26.62
CA SER A 156 24.74 -0.98 25.44
C SER A 156 23.92 -0.24 24.38
N VAL A 157 24.24 -0.53 23.12
CA VAL A 157 23.28 -0.36 22.02
C VAL A 157 22.13 -1.34 22.25
N LEU A 158 20.89 -0.92 21.98
CA LEU A 158 19.68 -1.72 22.22
C LEU A 158 19.30 -2.64 21.04
N ALA A 159 20.32 -3.11 20.30
CA ALA A 159 20.22 -4.05 19.19
C ALA A 159 21.20 -5.23 19.40
N PRO A 160 20.74 -6.49 19.39
CA PRO A 160 21.58 -7.65 19.67
C PRO A 160 22.01 -8.43 18.42
N GLY A 161 23.13 -9.15 18.58
CA GLY A 161 23.70 -10.04 17.57
C GLY A 161 24.99 -9.50 16.94
N GLN A 162 25.50 -10.21 15.94
CA GLN A 162 26.59 -9.74 15.09
C GLN A 162 25.98 -9.14 13.82
N HIS A 163 26.33 -7.89 13.53
CA HIS A 163 25.83 -7.15 12.37
C HIS A 163 26.91 -7.10 11.29
N GLU A 164 26.52 -7.17 10.01
CA GLU A 164 27.47 -7.08 8.90
C GLU A 164 28.12 -5.68 8.85
N GLY A 165 29.38 -5.61 8.38
CA GLY A 165 30.20 -4.39 8.42
C GLY A 165 30.81 -4.09 9.80
N LEU A 166 30.11 -4.40 10.90
CA LEU A 166 30.62 -4.34 12.27
C LEU A 166 31.56 -5.52 12.56
N GLY A 167 32.78 -5.45 12.00
CA GLY A 167 33.74 -6.55 11.96
C GLY A 167 34.08 -7.17 13.33
N SER A 168 34.20 -8.50 13.36
CA SER A 168 34.37 -9.34 14.56
C SER A 168 35.69 -9.18 15.34
N ARG A 169 36.47 -8.12 15.05
CA ARG A 169 37.56 -7.62 15.87
C ARG A 169 37.52 -6.10 15.85
N LYS A 170 37.34 -5.47 17.03
CA LYS A 170 37.54 -4.02 17.18
C LYS A 170 38.98 -3.70 16.76
N LYS A 171 39.16 -2.93 15.68
CA LYS A 171 40.45 -2.29 15.37
C LYS A 171 40.68 -1.21 16.43
N ALA A 172 41.88 -1.12 17.00
CA ALA A 172 42.18 -0.14 18.05
C ALA A 172 41.89 1.31 17.58
N ASP A 173 42.18 1.56 16.31
CA ASP A 173 42.08 2.86 15.64
C ASP A 173 40.70 3.11 15.02
N ASP A 174 39.69 2.25 15.24
CA ASP A 174 38.34 2.50 14.73
C ASP A 174 37.69 3.67 15.49
N GLN A 175 37.19 4.65 14.75
CA GLN A 175 36.55 5.87 15.25
C GLN A 175 35.03 5.87 15.03
N GLY A 176 34.53 4.92 14.24
CA GLY A 176 33.13 4.76 13.89
C GLY A 176 32.36 3.90 14.88
N ILE A 177 31.22 3.38 14.43
CA ILE A 177 30.24 2.70 15.28
C ILE A 177 30.71 1.37 15.89
N SER A 178 31.80 0.74 15.43
CA SER A 178 32.33 -0.48 16.08
C SER A 178 32.92 -0.22 17.47
N SER A 179 33.25 1.04 17.76
CA SER A 179 33.68 1.48 19.09
C SER A 179 32.60 1.29 20.15
N TRP A 180 31.32 1.36 19.77
CA TRP A 180 30.15 1.32 20.66
C TRP A 180 30.00 -0.02 21.42
N GLY A 181 29.11 -0.01 22.41
CA GLY A 181 28.79 -1.18 23.24
C GLY A 181 27.74 -2.08 22.59
N TRP A 182 28.12 -2.86 21.58
CA TRP A 182 27.25 -3.90 20.99
C TRP A 182 27.19 -5.13 21.91
N ASN A 183 26.65 -4.93 23.11
CA ASN A 183 26.78 -5.85 24.26
C ASN A 183 25.48 -6.61 24.58
N LEU A 184 24.35 -6.26 23.95
CA LEU A 184 23.04 -6.84 24.24
C LEU A 184 22.99 -8.31 23.79
N SER A 185 22.62 -9.24 24.69
CA SER A 185 22.48 -10.65 24.31
C SER A 185 21.18 -10.90 23.56
N GLY A 186 20.11 -10.21 23.96
CA GLY A 186 18.77 -10.39 23.42
C GLY A 186 18.07 -11.69 23.86
N GLN A 187 18.63 -12.41 24.83
CA GLN A 187 18.09 -13.67 25.35
C GLN A 187 16.92 -13.46 26.32
N HIS A 188 16.96 -12.36 27.08
CA HIS A 188 15.92 -11.93 28.01
C HIS A 188 15.18 -10.69 27.47
N SER A 189 15.30 -10.43 26.18
CA SER A 189 14.66 -9.33 25.49
C SER A 189 13.74 -9.86 24.39
N THR A 190 12.60 -9.21 24.17
CA THR A 190 11.56 -9.64 23.23
C THR A 190 10.94 -8.46 22.49
N TYR A 191 10.60 -8.68 21.23
CA TYR A 191 9.85 -7.78 20.38
C TYR A 191 8.42 -8.31 20.24
N HIS A 192 7.45 -7.41 20.29
CA HIS A 192 6.02 -7.68 20.14
C HIS A 192 5.42 -6.70 19.14
N ALA A 193 4.48 -7.15 18.31
CA ALA A 193 3.86 -6.31 17.28
C ALA A 193 2.36 -6.53 17.14
N LEU A 194 1.65 -5.41 17.04
CA LEU A 194 0.23 -5.33 16.73
C LEU A 194 0.01 -4.01 15.99
N PHE A 195 0.33 -4.02 14.69
CA PHE A 195 0.34 -2.85 13.80
C PHE A 195 -0.89 -1.94 14.03
N PRO A 196 -0.70 -0.61 14.16
CA PRO A 196 0.53 0.16 13.88
C PRO A 196 1.52 0.27 15.05
N ARG A 197 1.35 -0.52 16.13
CA ARG A 197 2.18 -0.45 17.33
C ARG A 197 3.12 -1.64 17.48
N ALA A 198 4.25 -1.42 18.13
CA ALA A 198 5.18 -2.46 18.56
C ALA A 198 5.76 -2.16 19.94
N TRP A 199 6.23 -3.19 20.64
CA TRP A 199 6.86 -3.09 21.95
C TRP A 199 8.18 -3.86 21.93
N THR A 200 9.27 -3.27 22.42
CA THR A 200 10.52 -3.99 22.70
C THR A 200 10.78 -4.01 24.19
N ILE A 201 10.69 -5.18 24.81
CA ILE A 201 10.87 -5.41 26.24
C ILE A 201 12.28 -5.95 26.48
N TYR A 202 13.00 -5.35 27.42
CA TYR A 202 14.34 -5.77 27.86
C TYR A 202 14.25 -6.13 29.36
N ASP A 203 14.22 -7.43 29.67
CA ASP A 203 14.02 -7.94 31.04
C ASP A 203 15.37 -8.16 31.76
N GLY A 204 15.94 -7.08 32.30
CA GLY A 204 17.24 -7.13 32.98
C GLY A 204 18.46 -7.06 32.06
N GLU A 205 18.31 -6.56 30.83
CA GLU A 205 19.42 -6.28 29.92
C GLU A 205 19.52 -4.77 29.61
N PRO A 206 20.71 -4.13 29.66
CA PRO A 206 21.99 -4.65 30.11
C PRO A 206 22.18 -4.61 31.65
N ASP A 207 21.28 -3.97 32.40
CA ASP A 207 21.30 -3.91 33.87
C ASP A 207 20.26 -4.89 34.45
N PRO A 208 20.67 -5.95 35.19
CA PRO A 208 19.75 -6.93 35.79
C PRO A 208 18.70 -6.32 36.73
N GLU A 209 19.02 -5.19 37.38
CA GLU A 209 18.16 -4.48 38.32
C GLU A 209 17.25 -3.42 37.65
N LEU A 210 17.17 -3.41 36.31
CA LEU A 210 16.32 -2.50 35.52
C LEU A 210 15.42 -3.29 34.56
N LYS A 211 14.15 -2.89 34.43
CA LYS A 211 13.23 -3.37 33.39
C LYS A 211 12.89 -2.22 32.46
N VAL A 212 12.91 -2.48 31.15
CA VAL A 212 12.69 -1.46 30.13
C VAL A 212 11.67 -1.95 29.11
N SER A 213 10.70 -1.11 28.79
CA SER A 213 9.82 -1.27 27.62
C SER A 213 10.01 -0.09 26.68
N CYS A 214 10.12 -0.35 25.38
CA CYS A 214 10.09 0.65 24.31
C CYS A 214 8.81 0.44 23.49
N ARG A 215 7.82 1.32 23.64
CA ARG A 215 6.65 1.38 22.75
C ARG A 215 6.99 2.17 21.49
N GLN A 216 6.79 1.59 20.32
CA GLN A 216 6.82 2.24 19.02
C GLN A 216 5.39 2.47 18.56
N ILE A 217 5.05 3.72 18.21
CA ILE A 217 3.71 4.16 17.84
C ILE A 217 3.80 4.94 16.52
N SER A 218 3.00 4.56 15.52
CA SER A 218 2.79 5.31 14.28
C SER A 218 1.30 5.70 14.17
N PRO A 219 0.96 6.88 13.63
CA PRO A 219 -0.42 7.27 13.45
C PRO A 219 -1.03 6.53 12.25
N PHE A 220 -1.85 5.53 12.54
CA PHE A 220 -2.71 4.84 11.58
C PHE A 220 -4.03 4.55 12.29
N ILE A 221 -5.06 5.33 11.93
CA ILE A 221 -6.35 5.40 12.61
C ILE A 221 -7.43 5.35 11.51
N PRO A 222 -8.18 4.24 11.40
CA PRO A 222 -9.24 4.07 10.41
C PRO A 222 -10.22 5.25 10.40
N HIS A 223 -10.68 5.60 9.19
CA HIS A 223 -11.50 6.78 8.86
C HIS A 223 -10.90 8.15 9.21
N ASN A 224 -9.70 8.24 9.83
CA ASN A 224 -8.99 9.50 10.00
C ASN A 224 -8.01 9.72 8.84
N TYR A 225 -8.32 10.68 7.97
CA TYR A 225 -7.54 11.01 6.77
C TYR A 225 -6.52 12.16 6.96
N LYS A 226 -6.34 12.66 8.20
CA LYS A 226 -5.27 13.60 8.58
C LYS A 226 -4.14 12.84 9.26
N GLU A 227 -4.35 12.34 10.47
CA GLU A 227 -3.32 11.70 11.29
C GLU A 227 -2.71 10.48 10.57
N SER A 228 -3.52 9.67 9.87
CA SER A 228 -3.02 8.51 9.09
C SER A 228 -2.16 8.86 7.87
N SER A 229 -1.90 10.14 7.60
CA SER A 229 -1.00 10.60 6.52
C SER A 229 0.36 11.15 7.03
N LEU A 230 0.57 11.22 8.35
CA LEU A 230 1.68 11.98 8.92
C LEU A 230 3.01 11.19 8.93
N PRO A 231 4.11 11.77 8.41
CA PRO A 231 5.45 11.17 8.49
C PRO A 231 6.08 11.35 9.87
N ALA A 232 5.50 10.70 10.89
CA ALA A 232 5.99 10.74 12.26
C ALA A 232 5.75 9.41 13.01
N SER A 233 6.62 9.09 13.96
CA SER A 233 6.47 7.99 14.93
C SER A 233 7.09 8.36 16.27
N VAL A 234 6.54 7.80 17.35
CA VAL A 234 7.00 8.04 18.74
C VAL A 234 7.56 6.75 19.34
N PHE A 235 8.63 6.89 20.13
CA PHE A 235 9.29 5.84 20.89
C PHE A 235 9.21 6.17 22.38
N VAL A 236 8.26 5.55 23.09
CA VAL A 236 8.01 5.79 24.51
C VAL A 236 8.71 4.71 25.34
N TYR A 237 9.78 5.12 26.02
CA TYR A 237 10.54 4.27 26.92
C TYR A 237 9.99 4.34 28.34
N THR A 238 9.55 3.21 28.88
CA THR A 238 9.13 3.06 30.27
C THR A 238 10.20 2.29 31.03
N LEU A 239 10.71 2.89 32.11
CA LEU A 239 11.83 2.43 32.92
C LEU A 239 11.31 2.05 34.32
N VAL A 240 11.66 0.86 34.80
CA VAL A 240 11.31 0.41 36.16
C VAL A 240 12.57 -0.12 36.87
N ASN A 241 12.98 0.55 37.94
CA ASN A 241 14.16 0.18 38.72
C ASN A 241 13.75 -0.83 39.79
N THR A 242 14.10 -2.11 39.63
CA THR A 242 13.82 -3.15 40.65
C THR A 242 14.90 -3.24 41.73
N GLY A 243 16.02 -2.52 41.56
CA GLY A 243 17.13 -2.51 42.49
C GLY A 243 16.94 -1.60 43.70
N ARG A 244 17.86 -1.72 44.66
CA ARG A 244 17.88 -0.93 45.92
C ARG A 244 18.58 0.41 45.82
N GLU A 245 19.35 0.61 44.76
CA GLU A 245 20.12 1.83 44.48
C GLU A 245 19.37 2.68 43.45
N ARG A 246 19.43 4.00 43.60
CA ARG A 246 18.99 4.95 42.56
C ARG A 246 19.80 4.74 41.28
N ALA A 247 19.18 4.93 40.12
CA ALA A 247 19.84 4.80 38.83
C ALA A 247 19.67 6.08 38.00
N LYS A 248 20.78 6.70 37.56
CA LYS A 248 20.75 7.61 36.41
C LYS A 248 20.70 6.75 35.16
N VAL A 249 19.57 6.79 34.46
CA VAL A 249 19.37 6.12 33.17
C VAL A 249 19.34 7.19 32.09
N SER A 250 20.24 7.06 31.11
CA SER A 250 20.31 7.97 29.97
C SER A 250 20.08 7.16 28.69
N LEU A 251 19.02 7.52 27.98
CA LEU A 251 18.71 6.95 26.67
C LEU A 251 19.28 7.87 25.60
N LEU A 252 19.77 7.29 24.53
CA LEU A 252 20.40 7.98 23.40
C LEU A 252 19.76 7.50 22.10
N PHE A 253 19.20 8.42 21.33
CA PHE A 253 18.72 8.18 19.97
C PHE A 253 19.71 8.79 18.98
N THR A 254 20.33 7.97 18.13
CA THR A 254 21.25 8.41 17.08
C THR A 254 20.61 8.28 15.71
N TRP A 255 20.93 9.21 14.80
CA TRP A 255 20.44 9.21 13.42
C TRP A 255 21.50 9.75 12.45
N VAL A 256 21.76 9.08 11.34
CA VAL A 256 22.55 9.63 10.22
C VAL A 256 21.66 10.49 9.32
N ASN A 257 22.23 11.55 8.75
CA ASN A 257 21.58 12.35 7.73
C ASN A 257 21.52 11.57 6.39
N SER A 258 20.48 10.73 6.25
CA SER A 258 20.36 9.69 5.21
C SER A 258 18.90 9.35 4.94
N ILE A 259 18.56 9.00 3.69
CA ILE A 259 17.29 8.36 3.32
C ILE A 259 17.43 6.84 3.06
N GLY A 260 18.51 6.23 3.56
CA GLY A 260 18.87 4.85 3.30
C GLY A 260 20.02 4.70 2.29
N GLY A 261 20.48 3.46 2.10
CA GLY A 261 21.57 3.13 1.16
C GLY A 261 22.83 3.99 1.37
N ILE A 262 23.43 4.42 0.25
CA ILE A 262 24.62 5.29 0.23
C ILE A 262 24.28 6.79 0.20
N SER A 263 23.02 7.20 0.41
CA SER A 263 22.58 8.58 0.22
C SER A 263 23.34 9.59 1.10
N HIS A 264 23.67 9.20 2.33
CA HIS A 264 24.48 9.96 3.29
C HIS A 264 25.85 10.42 2.78
N LEU A 265 26.41 9.78 1.74
CA LEU A 265 27.71 10.12 1.14
C LEU A 265 27.61 11.20 0.05
N SER A 266 26.43 11.71 -0.28
CA SER A 266 26.24 12.60 -1.44
C SER A 266 26.72 14.04 -1.22
N GLY A 267 26.92 14.46 0.03
CA GLY A 267 27.41 15.80 0.38
C GLY A 267 26.30 16.84 0.55
N ASP A 268 26.69 18.04 0.97
CA ASP A 268 25.83 19.19 1.28
C ASP A 268 24.74 18.90 2.36
N HIS A 269 24.97 17.93 3.24
CA HIS A 269 24.05 17.60 4.35
C HIS A 269 24.33 18.48 5.57
N VAL A 270 23.27 18.98 6.23
CA VAL A 270 23.36 19.91 7.37
C VAL A 270 22.45 19.43 8.50
N ASN A 271 22.92 19.56 9.75
CA ASN A 271 22.14 19.27 10.95
C ASN A 271 21.98 20.55 11.80
N GLU A 272 20.80 20.82 12.34
CA GLU A 272 20.51 22.01 13.16
C GLU A 272 19.84 21.64 14.50
N PRO A 273 20.37 22.06 15.66
CA PRO A 273 19.69 21.87 16.95
C PRO A 273 18.47 22.78 17.10
N PHE A 274 17.48 22.33 17.87
CA PHE A 274 16.33 23.18 18.24
C PHE A 274 15.81 22.90 19.67
N ILE A 275 15.11 23.88 20.22
CA ILE A 275 14.28 23.81 21.43
C ILE A 275 12.94 24.49 21.08
N ALA A 276 11.82 23.82 21.38
CA ALA A 276 10.47 24.38 21.29
C ALA A 276 10.01 24.91 22.67
N GLU A 277 8.96 25.74 22.67
CA GLU A 277 8.54 26.50 23.87
C GLU A 277 8.08 25.64 25.06
N ASP A 278 7.68 24.39 24.82
CA ASP A 278 7.15 23.45 25.83
C ASP A 278 8.17 22.42 26.34
N GLY A 279 9.43 22.52 25.93
CA GLY A 279 10.50 21.59 26.33
C GLY A 279 10.71 20.41 25.37
N VAL A 280 10.00 20.32 24.24
CA VAL A 280 10.44 19.45 23.15
C VAL A 280 11.74 19.99 22.55
N ALA A 281 12.79 19.18 22.55
CA ALA A 281 14.12 19.57 22.07
C ALA A 281 14.75 18.46 21.22
N GLY A 282 15.57 18.84 20.23
CA GLY A 282 16.02 17.89 19.22
C GLY A 282 17.02 18.43 18.21
N VAL A 283 17.16 17.68 17.11
CA VAL A 283 18.02 18.04 15.97
C VAL A 283 17.27 17.76 14.66
N LEU A 284 17.25 18.76 13.78
CA LEU A 284 16.86 18.63 12.37
C LEU A 284 18.05 18.10 11.57
N LEU A 285 17.82 17.17 10.63
CA LEU A 285 18.82 16.68 9.69
C LEU A 285 18.33 16.92 8.27
N HIS A 286 18.82 17.99 7.66
CA HIS A 286 18.51 18.42 6.30
C HIS A 286 19.31 17.59 5.29
N HIS A 287 18.63 16.68 4.60
CA HIS A 287 19.19 15.74 3.64
C HIS A 287 18.97 16.20 2.20
N LYS A 288 20.07 16.52 1.51
CA LYS A 288 20.07 16.93 0.11
C LYS A 288 20.09 15.70 -0.81
N THR A 289 18.91 15.26 -1.24
CA THR A 289 18.79 14.08 -2.11
C THR A 289 19.46 14.26 -3.47
N ALA A 290 20.24 13.27 -3.90
CA ALA A 290 20.87 13.23 -5.21
C ALA A 290 19.87 13.14 -6.38
N LYS A 291 20.38 13.30 -7.63
CA LYS A 291 19.64 13.19 -8.90
C LYS A 291 18.47 14.17 -9.08
N GLY A 292 18.46 15.28 -8.33
CA GLY A 292 17.42 16.31 -8.41
C GLY A 292 16.06 15.83 -7.89
N ASN A 293 16.05 14.89 -6.94
CA ASN A 293 14.87 14.59 -6.15
C ASN A 293 14.59 15.72 -5.13
N PRO A 294 13.39 15.78 -4.53
CA PRO A 294 13.09 16.74 -3.47
C PRO A 294 13.87 16.42 -2.19
N PRO A 295 14.42 17.44 -1.49
CA PRO A 295 15.13 17.25 -0.24
C PRO A 295 14.20 16.69 0.85
N VAL A 296 14.81 16.14 1.89
CA VAL A 296 14.12 15.54 3.04
C VAL A 296 14.74 16.09 4.30
N THR A 297 13.94 16.62 5.21
CA THR A 297 14.43 16.99 6.56
C THR A 297 13.88 16.00 7.57
N PHE A 298 14.76 15.29 8.28
CA PHE A 298 14.38 14.51 9.45
C PHE A 298 14.36 15.41 10.68
N ALA A 299 13.54 15.05 11.67
CA ALA A 299 13.66 15.54 13.04
C ALA A 299 13.79 14.34 13.97
N ILE A 300 14.82 14.34 14.82
CA ILE A 300 14.85 13.51 16.03
C ILE A 300 14.69 14.42 17.24
N ALA A 301 13.81 14.05 18.17
CA ALA A 301 13.44 14.89 19.31
C ALA A 301 13.16 14.06 20.57
N ALA A 302 13.19 14.72 21.72
CA ALA A 302 12.71 14.21 23.00
C ALA A 302 12.04 15.33 23.81
N SER A 303 11.19 14.98 24.77
CA SER A 303 10.55 15.94 25.69
C SER A 303 11.35 16.08 27.00
N GLU A 304 11.85 17.29 27.29
CA GLU A 304 12.34 17.66 28.63
C GLU A 304 11.14 17.80 29.57
N THR A 305 11.25 17.25 30.78
CA THR A 305 10.21 17.26 31.82
C THR A 305 10.85 17.42 33.20
N GLN A 306 10.07 17.60 34.25
CA GLN A 306 10.58 17.72 35.63
C GLN A 306 11.50 16.55 36.06
N ASN A 307 11.35 15.36 35.47
CA ASN A 307 12.12 14.15 35.81
C ASN A 307 13.08 13.68 34.70
N VAL A 308 13.09 14.34 33.53
CA VAL A 308 13.83 13.93 32.32
C VAL A 308 14.48 15.16 31.72
N SER A 309 15.81 15.25 31.74
CA SER A 309 16.52 16.34 31.06
C SER A 309 17.02 15.92 29.68
N VAL A 310 16.99 16.82 28.71
CA VAL A 310 17.36 16.56 27.32
C VAL A 310 18.65 17.30 26.94
N SER A 311 19.51 16.62 26.19
CA SER A 311 20.76 17.18 25.65
C SER A 311 21.03 16.63 24.24
N VAL A 312 21.71 17.40 23.39
CA VAL A 312 21.92 17.04 21.98
C VAL A 312 23.39 17.08 21.58
N LEU A 313 23.74 16.30 20.57
CA LEU A 313 24.97 16.44 19.79
C LEU A 313 24.57 16.63 18.32
N PRO A 314 24.61 17.85 17.77
CA PRO A 314 24.07 18.14 16.44
C PRO A 314 24.82 17.44 15.30
N CYS A 315 26.14 17.30 15.44
CA CYS A 315 26.99 16.68 14.43
C CYS A 315 28.08 15.80 15.06
N PHE A 316 28.11 14.52 14.68
CA PHE A 316 29.22 13.60 14.88
C PHE A 316 29.51 12.81 13.59
N GLY A 317 30.76 12.41 13.39
CA GLY A 317 31.25 11.71 12.20
C GLY A 317 31.60 10.25 12.46
N LEU A 318 31.62 9.44 11.39
CA LEU A 318 32.01 8.01 11.46
C LEU A 318 33.50 7.76 11.19
N SER A 319 34.24 8.79 10.77
CA SER A 319 35.69 8.80 10.49
C SER A 319 36.38 9.94 11.25
N GLU A 320 37.71 10.02 11.16
CA GLU A 320 38.43 11.22 11.62
C GLU A 320 38.15 12.40 10.69
N GLY A 321 38.01 13.60 11.26
CA GLY A 321 37.59 14.81 10.57
C GLY A 321 37.30 15.95 11.55
N ASN A 322 36.66 17.02 11.06
CA ASN A 322 36.49 18.29 11.79
C ASN A 322 35.35 18.29 12.85
N CYS A 323 34.81 17.13 13.24
CA CYS A 323 33.73 17.02 14.21
C CYS A 323 33.97 15.86 15.20
N VAL A 324 33.14 15.76 16.24
CA VAL A 324 33.23 14.67 17.24
C VAL A 324 33.08 13.32 16.54
N THR A 325 33.97 12.35 16.81
CA THR A 325 33.84 11.00 16.24
C THR A 325 32.77 10.19 16.98
N ALA A 326 32.19 9.17 16.34
CA ALA A 326 31.24 8.26 16.98
C ALA A 326 31.82 7.58 18.25
N LYS A 327 33.14 7.32 18.27
CA LYS A 327 33.92 6.89 19.45
C LYS A 327 33.97 7.95 20.55
N GLY A 328 34.16 9.23 20.17
CA GLY A 328 34.12 10.37 21.10
C GLY A 328 32.75 10.58 21.74
N MET A 329 31.68 10.56 20.93
CA MET A 329 30.29 10.62 21.41
C MET A 329 30.00 9.49 22.40
N TRP A 330 30.36 8.25 22.05
CA TRP A 330 30.12 7.10 22.94
C TRP A 330 30.87 7.23 24.28
N ARG A 331 32.10 7.76 24.27
CA ARG A 331 32.87 8.01 25.49
C ARG A 331 32.15 9.05 26.38
N LYS A 332 31.80 10.22 25.82
CA LYS A 332 31.08 11.30 26.52
C LYS A 332 29.80 10.76 27.19
N MET A 333 29.04 9.93 26.48
CA MET A 333 27.82 9.30 27.01
C MET A 333 28.08 8.22 28.07
N ALA A 334 29.18 7.47 28.02
CA ALA A 334 29.55 6.49 29.05
C ALA A 334 30.13 7.15 30.33
N GLU A 335 30.73 8.33 30.18
CA GLU A 335 31.30 9.12 31.27
C GLU A 335 30.22 9.93 31.99
N ASP A 336 29.53 10.83 31.27
CA ASP A 336 28.60 11.83 31.83
C ASP A 336 27.11 11.43 31.72
N GLY A 337 26.76 10.61 30.72
CA GLY A 337 25.36 10.27 30.39
C GLY A 337 24.55 11.42 29.78
N GLN A 338 25.21 12.46 29.27
CA GLN A 338 24.58 13.63 28.65
C GLN A 338 25.59 14.41 27.79
N PHE A 339 25.09 15.29 26.93
CA PHE A 339 25.90 16.27 26.20
C PHE A 339 25.88 17.65 26.86
N ASP A 340 26.79 18.52 26.43
CA ASP A 340 26.95 19.87 26.95
C ASP A 340 25.82 20.80 26.43
N ARG A 341 25.26 21.67 27.28
CA ARG A 341 24.02 22.43 26.98
C ARG A 341 24.24 23.52 25.92
N GLU A 342 25.49 23.93 25.75
CA GLU A 342 26.00 24.83 24.73
C GLU A 342 25.70 24.32 23.31
N ASN A 343 25.56 23.01 23.11
CA ASN A 343 25.25 22.39 21.82
C ASN A 343 23.89 22.81 21.24
N PHE A 344 22.96 23.32 22.05
CA PHE A 344 21.71 23.89 21.52
C PHE A 344 21.91 25.24 20.82
N TYR A 345 23.03 25.93 21.07
CA TYR A 345 23.32 27.26 20.54
C TYR A 345 24.42 27.25 19.47
N SER A 346 24.84 26.07 18.97
CA SER A 346 25.87 25.96 17.93
C SER A 346 25.44 26.50 16.56
N GLY A 347 24.13 26.62 16.33
CA GLY A 347 23.55 26.81 15.01
C GLY A 347 23.70 25.56 14.11
N PRO A 348 23.37 25.68 12.81
CA PRO A 348 23.51 24.60 11.84
C PRO A 348 24.97 24.14 11.66
N SER A 349 25.17 22.85 11.38
CA SER A 349 26.49 22.30 11.03
C SER A 349 27.03 22.85 9.72
N ILE A 350 28.36 22.78 9.54
CA ILE A 350 28.99 22.97 8.24
C ILE A 350 28.47 21.87 7.29
N PRO A 351 28.05 22.18 6.05
CA PRO A 351 27.60 21.17 5.09
C PRO A 351 28.64 20.06 4.87
N SER A 352 28.18 18.81 4.77
CA SER A 352 29.07 17.65 4.58
C SER A 352 29.79 17.66 3.22
N SER A 353 31.03 17.17 3.16
CA SER A 353 31.69 16.90 1.88
C SER A 353 31.10 15.63 1.24
N PRO A 354 31.15 15.48 -0.10
CA PRO A 354 30.90 14.19 -0.73
C PRO A 354 31.84 13.12 -0.18
N GLY A 355 31.29 12.03 0.34
CA GLY A 355 32.00 10.96 1.05
C GLY A 355 32.05 11.10 2.58
N ASP A 356 31.76 12.28 3.15
CA ASP A 356 31.60 12.43 4.61
C ASP A 356 30.27 11.83 5.07
N THR A 357 30.21 11.41 6.34
CA THR A 357 28.96 10.99 7.00
C THR A 357 28.71 11.86 8.22
N GLN A 358 27.61 12.63 8.23
CA GLN A 358 27.15 13.38 9.41
C GLN A 358 25.97 12.69 10.09
N CYS A 359 26.08 12.55 11.41
CA CYS A 359 25.04 12.01 12.29
C CYS A 359 24.69 13.02 13.39
N ALA A 360 23.47 12.95 13.90
CA ALA A 360 23.03 13.66 15.09
C ALA A 360 22.68 12.68 16.21
N ALA A 361 22.67 13.17 17.45
CA ALA A 361 22.15 12.42 18.59
C ALA A 361 21.32 13.30 19.52
N VAL A 362 20.24 12.72 20.06
CA VAL A 362 19.45 13.28 21.16
C VAL A 362 19.56 12.32 22.34
N SER A 363 19.92 12.83 23.52
CA SER A 363 19.88 12.06 24.76
C SER A 363 18.87 12.64 25.74
N ALA A 364 18.12 11.74 26.37
CA ALA A 364 17.18 12.07 27.44
C ALA A 364 17.56 11.25 28.68
N SER A 365 17.80 11.95 29.79
CA SER A 365 18.40 11.40 31.00
C SER A 365 17.48 11.61 32.20
N ALA A 366 17.17 10.51 32.88
CA ALA A 366 16.27 10.47 34.02
C ALA A 366 16.96 9.84 35.24
N TRP A 367 16.52 10.22 36.44
CA TRP A 367 16.83 9.49 37.67
C TRP A 367 15.65 8.63 38.07
N VAL A 368 15.89 7.32 38.24
CA VAL A 368 14.87 6.36 38.65
C VAL A 368 15.17 5.89 40.07
N GLU A 369 14.30 6.28 41.01
CA GLU A 369 14.40 5.90 42.43
C GLU A 369 14.33 4.37 42.62
N PRO A 370 14.82 3.82 43.76
CA PRO A 370 14.61 2.42 44.11
C PRO A 370 13.12 2.05 44.09
N HIS A 371 12.75 1.01 43.34
CA HIS A 371 11.36 0.60 43.07
C HIS A 371 10.49 1.65 42.33
N GLY A 372 11.10 2.73 41.84
CA GLY A 372 10.46 3.79 41.06
C GLY A 372 10.25 3.43 39.59
N LYS A 373 9.39 4.23 38.94
CA LYS A 373 9.11 4.17 37.50
C LYS A 373 9.34 5.55 36.87
N CYS A 374 9.76 5.58 35.61
CA CYS A 374 9.91 6.80 34.81
C CYS A 374 9.55 6.54 33.34
N THR A 375 9.02 7.56 32.64
CA THR A 375 8.72 7.49 31.21
C THR A 375 9.50 8.56 30.46
N VAL A 376 10.10 8.20 29.34
CA VAL A 376 10.92 9.05 28.46
C VAL A 376 10.40 8.88 27.04
N ALA A 377 10.00 9.96 26.37
CA ALA A 377 9.48 9.92 25.00
C ALA A 377 10.44 10.55 24.00
N PHE A 378 10.72 9.84 22.92
CA PHE A 378 11.42 10.33 21.72
C PHE A 378 10.48 10.33 20.52
N SER A 379 10.75 11.16 19.52
CA SER A 379 10.05 11.15 18.23
C SER A 379 11.04 11.15 17.06
N LEU A 380 10.60 10.54 15.96
CA LEU A 380 11.19 10.62 14.64
C LEU A 380 10.13 11.13 13.68
N ALA A 381 10.39 12.23 12.97
CA ALA A 381 9.55 12.71 11.88
C ALA A 381 10.36 13.06 10.63
N TRP A 382 9.73 13.17 9.46
CA TRP A 382 10.39 13.58 8.21
C TRP A 382 9.53 14.46 7.28
N SER A 383 9.97 15.69 7.05
CA SER A 383 9.43 16.54 5.98
C SER A 383 10.05 16.14 4.63
N SER A 384 9.30 15.35 3.86
CA SER A 384 9.47 15.17 2.41
C SER A 384 8.22 15.71 1.71
N PRO A 385 8.10 17.03 1.49
CA PRO A 385 6.81 17.66 1.15
C PRO A 385 6.36 17.40 -0.28
N LYS A 386 7.27 16.99 -1.17
CA LYS A 386 7.01 16.75 -2.59
C LYS A 386 7.29 15.30 -2.97
N VAL A 387 6.33 14.68 -3.64
CA VAL A 387 6.48 13.47 -4.45
C VAL A 387 7.05 13.90 -5.79
N LYS A 388 8.04 13.18 -6.32
CA LYS A 388 8.53 13.34 -7.70
C LYS A 388 8.60 11.98 -8.37
N PHE A 389 7.97 11.83 -9.53
CA PHE A 389 8.08 10.62 -10.34
C PHE A 389 9.16 10.77 -11.42
N LEU A 390 9.60 9.64 -12.01
CA LEU A 390 10.80 9.58 -12.85
C LEU A 390 10.70 10.37 -14.16
N LYS A 391 9.49 10.66 -14.68
CA LYS A 391 9.30 11.57 -15.83
C LYS A 391 9.16 13.05 -15.44
N GLY A 392 9.22 13.39 -14.16
CA GLY A 392 9.35 14.75 -13.66
C GLY A 392 8.08 15.36 -13.05
N SER A 393 6.91 14.73 -13.24
CA SER A 393 5.68 15.12 -12.54
C SER A 393 5.90 15.12 -11.02
N THR A 394 5.42 16.17 -10.37
CA THR A 394 5.78 16.52 -9.00
C THR A 394 4.55 17.05 -8.27
N PHE A 395 4.23 16.46 -7.12
CA PHE A 395 2.98 16.68 -6.40
C PHE A 395 3.22 16.89 -4.90
N PRO A 396 2.40 17.67 -4.18
CA PRO A 396 2.45 17.78 -2.73
C PRO A 396 1.98 16.47 -2.07
N ARG A 397 2.64 16.01 -1.00
CA ARG A 397 2.11 14.89 -0.17
C ARG A 397 0.90 15.34 0.65
N ARG A 398 -0.05 14.45 0.91
CA ARG A 398 -1.32 14.77 1.62
C ARG A 398 -1.11 15.51 2.95
N TYR A 399 -0.13 15.14 3.77
CA TYR A 399 0.12 15.82 5.06
C TYR A 399 0.43 17.32 4.92
N THR A 400 0.89 17.78 3.74
CA THR A 400 1.18 19.20 3.48
C THR A 400 -0.08 20.06 3.42
N LYS A 401 -1.29 19.48 3.29
CA LYS A 401 -2.57 20.18 3.53
C LYS A 401 -2.70 20.68 4.98
N PHE A 402 -1.94 20.10 5.92
CA PHE A 402 -1.99 20.44 7.35
C PHE A 402 -0.70 21.13 7.87
N TYR A 403 0.48 20.76 7.35
CA TYR A 403 1.79 21.31 7.79
C TYR A 403 2.48 22.21 6.76
N GLY A 404 1.83 22.49 5.62
CA GLY A 404 2.43 23.20 4.50
C GLY A 404 3.62 22.46 3.89
N THR A 405 4.45 23.17 3.11
CA THR A 405 5.60 22.59 2.40
C THR A 405 6.96 23.06 2.94
N SER A 406 7.03 23.43 4.22
CA SER A 406 8.27 23.88 4.85
C SER A 406 9.26 22.72 5.06
N GLU A 407 10.54 22.95 4.77
CA GLU A 407 11.59 21.98 5.12
C GLU A 407 11.71 21.84 6.65
N ARG A 408 11.39 22.89 7.42
CA ARG A 408 11.35 22.84 8.89
C ARG A 408 10.11 22.14 9.46
N ALA A 409 9.10 21.78 8.64
CA ALA A 409 7.87 21.14 9.12
C ALA A 409 8.10 19.80 9.87
N ALA A 410 9.27 19.20 9.73
CA ALA A 410 9.69 18.04 10.52
C ALA A 410 9.75 18.35 12.04
N LEU A 411 10.05 19.60 12.42
CA LEU A 411 10.01 20.07 13.81
C LEU A 411 8.57 19.99 14.34
N ASP A 412 7.64 20.62 13.61
CA ASP A 412 6.23 20.72 13.97
C ASP A 412 5.59 19.31 14.03
N LEU A 413 5.92 18.44 13.09
CA LEU A 413 5.51 17.02 13.08
C LEU A 413 6.08 16.22 14.25
N ALA A 414 7.33 16.44 14.65
CA ALA A 414 7.94 15.75 15.80
C ALA A 414 7.37 16.25 17.14
N HIS A 415 7.06 17.55 17.21
CA HIS A 415 6.37 18.21 18.33
C HIS A 415 4.93 17.70 18.50
N ASP A 416 4.12 17.75 17.44
CA ASP A 416 2.74 17.23 17.46
C ASP A 416 2.70 15.75 17.82
N ALA A 417 3.66 14.95 17.33
CA ALA A 417 3.76 13.54 17.69
C ALA A 417 4.04 13.35 19.20
N LEU A 418 4.99 14.07 19.78
CA LEU A 418 5.31 13.99 21.22
C LEU A 418 4.15 14.47 22.11
N THR A 419 3.32 15.40 21.65
CA THR A 419 2.18 15.92 22.40
C THR A 419 0.89 15.10 22.23
N ASN A 420 0.68 14.46 21.06
CA ASN A 420 -0.58 13.77 20.73
C ASN A 420 -0.55 12.22 20.79
N TYR A 421 0.62 11.55 20.89
CA TYR A 421 0.69 10.09 20.75
C TYR A 421 -0.25 9.28 21.67
N LYS A 422 -0.56 9.77 22.88
CA LYS A 422 -1.47 9.08 23.80
C LYS A 422 -2.89 9.00 23.24
N ARG A 423 -3.36 10.07 22.59
CA ARG A 423 -4.64 10.06 21.86
C ARG A 423 -4.58 9.09 20.68
N TRP A 424 -3.45 8.98 19.98
CA TRP A 424 -3.29 7.97 18.94
C TRP A 424 -3.37 6.55 19.52
N GLU A 425 -2.73 6.26 20.66
CA GLU A 425 -2.85 4.96 21.34
C GLU A 425 -4.30 4.65 21.73
N GLU A 426 -5.04 5.60 22.32
CA GLU A 426 -6.46 5.45 22.66
C GLU A 426 -7.35 5.19 21.43
N GLU A 427 -7.16 5.96 20.36
CA GLU A 427 -7.90 5.80 19.11
C GLU A 427 -7.56 4.47 18.42
N ILE A 428 -6.30 4.02 18.48
CA ILE A 428 -5.84 2.72 17.98
C ILE A 428 -6.46 1.56 18.78
N GLU A 429 -6.40 1.60 20.11
CA GLU A 429 -6.97 0.55 20.97
C GLU A 429 -8.48 0.42 20.80
N LYS A 430 -9.18 1.55 20.59
CA LYS A 430 -10.62 1.60 20.38
C LYS A 430 -11.07 0.85 19.12
N TRP A 431 -10.34 0.94 18.00
CA TRP A 431 -10.71 0.21 16.77
C TRP A 431 -10.20 -1.24 16.76
N GLN A 432 -9.06 -1.53 17.40
CA GLN A 432 -8.55 -2.90 17.53
C GLN A 432 -9.41 -3.76 18.48
N SER A 433 -9.91 -3.17 19.58
CA SER A 433 -10.55 -3.89 20.70
C SER A 433 -11.70 -4.84 20.32
N PRO A 434 -12.67 -4.49 19.44
CA PRO A 434 -13.79 -5.39 19.12
C PRO A 434 -13.34 -6.75 18.56
N ILE A 435 -12.32 -6.76 17.69
CA ILE A 435 -11.76 -7.97 17.08
C ILE A 435 -10.86 -8.70 18.08
N LEU A 436 -10.02 -7.97 18.83
CA LEU A 436 -9.15 -8.55 19.86
C LEU A 436 -9.94 -9.29 20.95
N GLN A 437 -11.07 -8.72 21.37
CA GLN A 437 -11.92 -9.26 22.44
C GLN A 437 -12.86 -10.38 21.99
N ASP A 438 -13.06 -10.58 20.68
CA ASP A 438 -13.94 -11.65 20.18
C ASP A 438 -13.36 -13.03 20.47
N LYS A 439 -14.05 -13.80 21.32
CA LYS A 439 -13.63 -15.14 21.76
C LYS A 439 -13.94 -16.24 20.73
N ARG A 440 -14.60 -15.90 19.61
CA ARG A 440 -14.82 -16.79 18.45
C ARG A 440 -13.62 -16.85 17.51
N LEU A 441 -12.78 -15.82 17.51
CA LEU A 441 -11.64 -15.71 16.58
C LEU A 441 -10.38 -16.38 17.17
N PRO A 442 -9.64 -17.19 16.40
CA PRO A 442 -8.33 -17.71 16.82
C PRO A 442 -7.35 -16.59 17.22
N GLU A 443 -6.46 -16.87 18.17
CA GLU A 443 -5.44 -15.89 18.60
C GLU A 443 -4.50 -15.52 17.44
N TRP A 444 -4.01 -16.50 16.68
CA TRP A 444 -3.15 -16.26 15.51
C TRP A 444 -3.81 -15.32 14.47
N TYR A 445 -5.11 -15.50 14.23
CA TYR A 445 -5.84 -14.75 13.22
C TYR A 445 -5.84 -13.26 13.53
N LYS A 446 -6.07 -12.90 14.81
CA LYS A 446 -6.14 -11.50 15.26
C LYS A 446 -4.88 -10.73 14.95
N PHE A 447 -3.71 -11.24 15.36
CA PHE A 447 -2.47 -10.50 15.11
C PHE A 447 -1.99 -10.59 13.67
N THR A 448 -2.29 -11.65 12.91
CA THR A 448 -1.98 -11.66 11.48
C THR A 448 -2.86 -10.65 10.73
N LEU A 449 -4.17 -10.60 11.00
CA LEU A 449 -5.11 -9.63 10.40
C LEU A 449 -4.63 -8.18 10.57
N PHE A 450 -4.25 -7.80 11.80
CA PHE A 450 -3.71 -6.45 12.05
C PHE A 450 -2.31 -6.26 11.45
N ASN A 451 -1.38 -7.21 11.62
CA ASN A 451 -0.01 -7.01 11.18
C ASN A 451 0.17 -7.05 9.64
N GLU A 452 -0.71 -7.68 8.87
CA GLU A 452 -0.70 -7.60 7.38
C GLU A 452 -1.04 -6.19 6.87
N LEU A 453 -1.67 -5.32 7.67
CA LEU A 453 -1.89 -3.90 7.31
C LEU A 453 -0.60 -3.08 7.19
N TYR A 454 0.56 -3.62 7.59
CA TYR A 454 1.86 -2.98 7.38
C TYR A 454 2.07 -2.54 5.92
N PHE A 455 1.46 -3.26 4.96
CA PHE A 455 1.55 -2.95 3.53
C PHE A 455 0.95 -1.58 3.18
N LEU A 456 -0.06 -1.08 3.89
CA LEU A 456 -0.63 0.25 3.66
C LEU A 456 0.33 1.40 4.04
N VAL A 457 1.47 1.07 4.67
CA VAL A 457 2.58 2.00 4.91
C VAL A 457 3.79 1.59 4.06
N ALA A 458 4.25 0.33 4.18
CA ALA A 458 5.48 -0.21 3.56
C ALA A 458 5.32 -0.80 2.13
N GLY A 459 4.14 -0.66 1.51
CA GLY A 459 3.87 -1.02 0.12
C GLY A 459 4.26 0.08 -0.88
N GLY A 460 5.33 0.84 -0.60
CA GLY A 460 5.78 1.96 -1.42
C GLY A 460 4.78 3.12 -1.53
N THR A 461 3.88 3.27 -0.56
CA THR A 461 2.65 4.06 -0.69
C THR A 461 2.91 5.55 -0.95
N VAL A 462 2.06 6.16 -1.79
CA VAL A 462 2.11 7.57 -2.18
C VAL A 462 0.72 8.17 -2.05
N TRP A 463 0.59 9.27 -1.29
CA TRP A 463 -0.68 9.97 -1.11
C TRP A 463 -0.46 11.46 -1.37
N ILE A 464 -1.15 11.99 -2.38
CA ILE A 464 -1.04 13.38 -2.81
C ILE A 464 -2.34 14.14 -2.59
N ASP A 465 -2.26 15.45 -2.43
CA ASP A 465 -3.46 16.29 -2.34
C ASP A 465 -3.99 16.71 -3.73
N SER A 466 -5.32 16.72 -3.89
CA SER A 466 -5.99 17.02 -5.16
C SER A 466 -5.96 18.50 -5.55
N SER A 467 -5.93 19.40 -4.56
CA SER A 467 -6.41 20.79 -4.67
C SER A 467 -5.70 21.65 -5.73
N LEU A 468 -4.44 21.35 -6.06
CA LEU A 468 -3.60 22.22 -6.89
C LEU A 468 -3.70 21.96 -8.41
N LEU A 469 -4.28 20.85 -8.88
CA LEU A 469 -4.49 20.63 -10.32
C LEU A 469 -5.41 21.70 -10.93
N ALA A 470 -6.42 22.18 -10.18
CA ALA A 470 -7.35 23.21 -10.64
C ALA A 470 -6.72 24.60 -10.80
N SER A 471 -5.56 24.86 -10.18
CA SER A 471 -4.88 26.16 -10.25
C SER A 471 -4.13 26.38 -11.57
N HIS A 472 -3.54 25.32 -12.13
CA HIS A 472 -2.81 25.40 -13.39
C HIS A 472 -3.74 25.58 -14.60
N THR A 473 -4.88 24.88 -14.64
CA THR A 473 -5.83 24.96 -15.77
C THR A 473 -6.41 26.36 -15.95
N ARG A 474 -6.61 27.12 -14.87
CA ARG A 474 -7.11 28.51 -14.93
C ARG A 474 -6.09 29.49 -15.51
N ASN A 475 -4.80 29.28 -15.24
CA ASN A 475 -3.75 30.16 -15.76
C ASN A 475 -3.47 29.93 -17.26
N GLU A 476 -3.58 28.69 -17.74
CA GLU A 476 -3.45 28.39 -19.17
C GLU A 476 -4.64 28.95 -19.98
N GLN A 477 -5.87 28.84 -19.47
CA GLN A 477 -7.04 29.41 -20.14
C GLN A 477 -7.01 30.95 -20.27
N HIS A 478 -6.35 31.64 -19.34
CA HIS A 478 -6.19 33.10 -19.39
C HIS A 478 -5.06 33.62 -20.32
N GLN A 479 -4.21 32.75 -20.87
CA GLN A 479 -3.21 33.15 -21.89
C GLN A 479 -3.64 32.82 -23.33
N VAL A 480 -4.75 32.13 -23.54
CA VAL A 480 -5.24 31.71 -24.87
C VAL A 480 -6.23 32.70 -25.49
N THR A 481 -6.68 33.74 -24.75
CA THR A 481 -7.71 34.69 -25.21
C THR A 481 -7.20 36.00 -25.83
N GLU A 482 -5.88 36.18 -25.98
CA GLU A 482 -5.28 37.34 -26.68
C GLU A 482 -4.22 36.92 -27.71
N MET A 483 -4.61 36.23 -28.81
CA MET A 483 -3.87 36.26 -30.09
C MET A 483 -4.62 35.63 -31.30
N GLU A 484 -5.84 36.09 -31.61
CA GLU A 484 -6.47 35.86 -32.92
C GLU A 484 -6.65 37.18 -33.68
N ASN A 485 -5.64 37.54 -34.48
CA ASN A 485 -5.73 38.42 -35.66
C ASN A 485 -4.35 38.48 -36.36
N GLY A 486 -4.21 37.79 -37.50
CA GLY A 486 -2.98 37.77 -38.29
C GLY A 486 -3.01 36.67 -39.35
N ASP A 487 -3.03 37.08 -40.62
CA ASP A 487 -3.17 36.16 -41.76
C ASP A 487 -1.96 35.25 -42.01
N VAL A 488 -2.22 34.16 -42.74
CA VAL A 488 -1.25 33.11 -43.07
C VAL A 488 -0.25 33.55 -44.15
N GLU A 489 1.04 33.29 -43.94
CA GLU A 489 1.95 32.98 -45.05
C GLU A 489 2.95 31.86 -44.72
N VAL A 490 3.67 31.38 -45.74
CA VAL A 490 4.08 29.97 -45.85
C VAL A 490 5.54 29.72 -45.43
N THR A 491 5.77 28.52 -44.89
CA THR A 491 7.09 28.03 -44.48
C THR A 491 8.11 27.93 -45.62
N LYS A 492 9.35 28.35 -45.31
CA LYS A 492 10.57 27.69 -45.81
C LYS A 492 11.74 27.90 -44.85
N ALA A 493 12.50 26.84 -44.62
CA ALA A 493 13.77 26.89 -43.88
C ALA A 493 14.92 27.20 -44.86
N GLU A 494 16.07 27.69 -44.35
CA GLU A 494 17.27 26.83 -44.26
C GLU A 494 18.51 27.49 -43.60
N VAL A 495 19.42 26.59 -43.16
CA VAL A 495 20.89 26.75 -43.04
C VAL A 495 21.49 27.69 -41.97
N TYR A 496 22.38 27.10 -41.16
CA TYR A 496 23.32 27.78 -40.26
C TYR A 496 24.49 28.44 -41.00
N SER A 497 25.01 29.53 -40.46
CA SER A 497 26.40 29.99 -40.70
C SER A 497 27.05 30.48 -39.41
N ARG A 498 28.38 30.30 -39.27
CA ARG A 498 29.18 30.73 -38.12
C ARG A 498 30.03 31.95 -38.47
N HIS A 499 30.27 32.82 -37.48
CA HIS A 499 31.56 33.40 -37.03
C HIS A 499 31.44 34.89 -36.62
N GLY A 500 32.33 35.34 -35.71
CA GLY A 500 32.90 36.70 -35.83
C GLY A 500 32.74 37.70 -34.67
N ALA A 501 33.64 37.61 -33.69
CA ALA A 501 34.32 38.74 -33.02
C ALA A 501 33.57 40.02 -32.55
N VAL A 502 33.36 40.10 -31.23
CA VAL A 502 33.88 41.15 -30.30
C VAL A 502 34.05 42.60 -30.80
N VAL A 503 33.32 43.53 -30.18
CA VAL A 503 33.76 44.92 -29.89
C VAL A 503 33.36 45.31 -28.45
N ARG A 504 34.11 46.22 -27.80
CA ARG A 504 33.89 46.70 -26.41
C ARG A 504 33.21 48.07 -26.38
N HIS A 505 32.44 48.38 -25.32
CA HIS A 505 32.70 49.42 -24.28
C HIS A 505 31.45 49.64 -23.37
N LYS A 506 31.58 49.79 -22.03
CA LYS A 506 31.60 51.05 -21.22
C LYS A 506 30.46 52.05 -21.55
N THR A 507 29.74 52.70 -20.62
CA THR A 507 29.92 52.96 -19.15
C THR A 507 28.52 53.27 -18.53
N ALA A 508 28.16 52.77 -17.33
CA ALA A 508 28.25 53.37 -15.98
C ALA A 508 27.32 54.57 -15.62
N ASN A 509 26.61 54.38 -14.49
CA ASN A 509 26.12 55.31 -13.43
C ASN A 509 25.52 56.70 -13.74
N ALA A 510 24.38 57.01 -13.09
CA ALA A 510 24.28 58.07 -12.06
C ALA A 510 22.99 57.94 -11.20
N HIS A 511 23.01 58.49 -9.98
CA HIS A 511 21.87 58.60 -9.05
C HIS A 511 21.16 59.97 -9.18
N HIS A 512 20.00 60.13 -8.51
CA HIS A 512 19.79 61.35 -7.72
C HIS A 512 18.91 61.18 -6.46
N ASP A 513 19.48 61.68 -5.35
CA ASP A 513 18.92 62.04 -4.03
C ASP A 513 17.87 63.20 -4.11
N THR A 514 17.08 63.67 -3.11
CA THR A 514 16.73 63.37 -1.68
C THR A 514 15.49 64.26 -1.27
N THR A 515 14.93 64.44 -0.05
CA THR A 515 15.14 64.03 1.38
C THR A 515 13.82 64.19 2.20
N ASN A 516 13.74 63.55 3.39
CA ASN A 516 13.09 63.96 4.68
C ASN A 516 11.67 64.62 4.72
N SER A 517 10.80 64.31 5.70
CA SER A 517 10.97 64.61 7.14
C SER A 517 9.86 63.98 8.04
N GLU A 518 9.87 64.28 9.35
CA GLU A 518 9.25 63.52 10.46
C GLU A 518 7.84 64.00 10.92
N GLY A 519 7.15 63.22 11.77
CA GLY A 519 5.91 63.63 12.48
C GLY A 519 5.31 62.54 13.39
N SER A 520 5.11 62.83 14.69
CA SER A 520 4.92 61.83 15.77
C SER A 520 3.47 61.60 16.25
N GLU A 521 3.23 60.39 16.81
CA GLU A 521 2.48 60.07 18.05
C GLU A 521 0.93 60.02 18.21
N ASN A 522 0.51 58.94 18.91
CA ASN A 522 -0.47 58.82 20.02
C ASN A 522 -2.00 58.72 19.82
N ASN A 523 -2.47 57.46 20.01
CA ASN A 523 -3.34 56.97 21.11
C ASN A 523 -4.89 57.08 21.14
N ASP A 524 -5.41 56.15 21.96
CA ASP A 524 -6.73 56.02 22.63
C ASP A 524 -7.98 55.72 21.79
N GLU A 525 -9.03 55.03 22.29
CA GLU A 525 -9.16 53.84 23.18
C GLU A 525 -10.67 53.42 23.21
N LYS A 526 -11.03 52.33 23.94
CA LYS A 526 -12.36 52.05 24.54
C LYS A 526 -13.60 51.90 23.60
N THR A 527 -14.07 50.67 23.29
CA THR A 527 -14.95 49.72 24.07
C THR A 527 -16.46 50.03 24.07
N GLY A 528 -17.33 49.03 23.79
CA GLY A 528 -18.80 49.21 23.94
C GLY A 528 -19.79 48.13 23.46
N THR A 529 -19.56 46.85 23.77
CA THR A 529 -20.52 45.77 24.15
C THR A 529 -22.02 45.72 23.72
N ARG A 530 -22.48 44.47 23.45
CA ARG A 530 -23.84 43.85 23.63
C ARG A 530 -24.97 44.03 22.56
N ASN A 531 -25.19 42.97 21.77
CA ASN A 531 -26.24 41.90 21.90
C ASN A 531 -27.54 42.16 22.71
N PRO A 532 -28.66 41.41 22.50
CA PRO A 532 -28.98 40.42 21.42
C PRO A 532 -30.48 40.39 20.93
N GLU A 533 -30.81 39.33 20.17
CA GLU A 533 -32.04 38.48 20.26
C GLU A 533 -33.31 38.70 19.38
N LYS A 534 -33.80 37.55 18.85
CA LYS A 534 -35.18 37.18 18.41
C LYS A 534 -35.77 37.89 17.16
N GLY A 535 -36.67 37.25 16.39
CA GLY A 535 -37.14 35.86 16.42
C GLY A 535 -38.53 35.68 15.78
N GLU A 536 -38.79 34.49 15.18
CA GLU A 536 -40.08 34.00 14.62
C GLU A 536 -40.59 34.77 13.36
N VAL A 537 -41.16 34.21 12.26
CA VAL A 537 -41.88 32.96 11.86
C VAL A 537 -43.37 33.24 11.55
N ASP A 538 -43.96 32.39 10.68
CA ASP A 538 -45.36 32.36 10.21
C ASP A 538 -45.82 33.42 9.16
N VAL A 539 -46.71 33.11 8.19
CA VAL A 539 -47.15 31.79 7.67
C VAL A 539 -47.62 31.88 6.19
N ARG A 540 -47.90 30.70 5.61
CA ARG A 540 -48.37 30.45 4.22
C ARG A 540 -49.63 31.24 3.80
N ASP A 541 -49.75 31.44 2.49
CA ASP A 541 -51.05 31.33 1.78
C ASP A 541 -50.91 30.33 0.59
N GLN A 542 -52.02 29.81 0.06
CA GLN A 542 -52.06 28.83 -1.04
C GLN A 542 -52.99 29.27 -2.17
N THR A 543 -52.51 29.19 -3.41
CA THR A 543 -53.39 29.10 -4.59
C THR A 543 -52.87 28.10 -5.60
N LYS A 544 -53.77 27.29 -6.19
CA LYS A 544 -53.47 26.26 -7.19
C LYS A 544 -53.64 26.82 -8.60
N GLY A 545 -52.76 26.47 -9.55
CA GLY A 545 -52.96 26.84 -10.96
C GLY A 545 -51.93 26.24 -11.93
N TYR A 546 -52.25 25.06 -12.48
CA TYR A 546 -51.70 24.44 -13.69
C TYR A 546 -50.18 24.21 -13.83
N CYS A 547 -49.83 22.94 -14.07
CA CYS A 547 -48.49 22.54 -14.52
C CYS A 547 -48.29 22.89 -16.01
N ASN A 548 -47.07 23.26 -16.38
CA ASN A 548 -46.57 23.12 -17.74
C ASN A 548 -45.12 22.59 -17.67
N SER A 549 -44.81 21.55 -18.42
CA SER A 549 -43.50 20.89 -18.37
C SER A 549 -42.52 21.53 -19.35
N SER A 550 -41.42 22.08 -18.85
CA SER A 550 -40.27 22.53 -19.65
C SER A 550 -38.99 21.98 -19.04
N LEU A 551 -38.06 21.54 -19.89
CA LEU A 551 -36.78 20.93 -19.49
C LEU A 551 -36.04 21.83 -18.49
N GLN A 552 -35.73 21.29 -17.30
CA GLN A 552 -34.64 21.83 -16.50
C GLN A 552 -33.34 21.18 -16.97
N THR A 553 -32.49 22.00 -17.58
CA THR A 553 -31.08 21.67 -17.83
C THR A 553 -30.42 21.34 -16.49
N LEU A 554 -29.70 20.22 -16.41
CA LEU A 554 -28.91 19.86 -15.23
C LEU A 554 -27.89 20.95 -14.94
N THR A 555 -28.10 21.69 -13.86
CA THR A 555 -27.13 22.67 -13.35
C THR A 555 -25.90 21.94 -12.83
N VAL A 556 -24.72 22.44 -13.21
CA VAL A 556 -23.42 21.98 -12.70
C VAL A 556 -23.41 22.06 -11.17
N PRO A 557 -22.86 21.07 -10.44
CA PRO A 557 -22.72 21.14 -8.99
C PRO A 557 -21.90 22.35 -8.52
N ASP A 558 -22.32 22.93 -7.39
CA ASP A 558 -21.56 23.94 -6.64
C ASP A 558 -20.22 23.37 -6.14
N PRO A 559 -19.23 24.20 -5.74
CA PRO A 559 -17.93 23.70 -5.30
C PRO A 559 -18.08 22.81 -4.06
N GLN A 560 -17.43 21.64 -4.12
CA GLN A 560 -17.62 20.53 -3.17
C GLN A 560 -17.19 20.89 -1.74
N ASN A 561 -17.75 20.16 -0.76
CA ASN A 561 -17.21 20.13 0.60
C ASN A 561 -15.74 19.69 0.57
N ASP A 562 -14.83 20.56 1.03
CA ASP A 562 -13.38 20.34 1.11
C ASP A 562 -12.97 19.21 2.10
N ASP A 563 -13.96 18.67 2.83
CA ASP A 563 -13.86 17.57 3.81
C ASP A 563 -14.15 16.18 3.20
N ASP A 564 -14.66 16.12 1.96
CA ASP A 564 -14.85 14.88 1.20
C ASP A 564 -13.67 14.55 0.26
N ASP A 565 -12.89 15.55 -0.16
CA ASP A 565 -11.69 15.34 -0.97
C ASP A 565 -10.53 14.80 -0.11
N VAL A 566 -10.31 13.48 -0.20
CA VAL A 566 -9.20 12.80 0.46
C VAL A 566 -7.88 12.83 -0.32
N GLY A 567 -7.78 13.49 -1.47
CA GLY A 567 -6.59 13.42 -2.32
C GLY A 567 -6.58 12.18 -3.23
N ARG A 568 -5.46 11.95 -3.94
CA ARG A 568 -5.24 10.71 -4.72
C ARG A 568 -4.24 9.79 -4.03
N PHE A 569 -4.52 8.50 -4.03
CA PHE A 569 -3.72 7.47 -3.38
C PHE A 569 -3.14 6.48 -4.41
N LEU A 570 -1.89 6.06 -4.22
CA LEU A 570 -1.25 4.97 -4.94
C LEU A 570 -0.51 4.06 -3.95
N TYR A 571 -0.46 2.78 -4.27
CA TYR A 571 0.46 1.81 -3.65
C TYR A 571 1.04 0.88 -4.72
N LEU A 572 2.20 0.28 -4.46
CA LEU A 572 2.81 -0.66 -5.39
C LEU A 572 2.05 -1.99 -5.40
N GLU A 573 2.28 -2.79 -6.43
CA GLU A 573 1.94 -4.21 -6.42
C GLU A 573 2.81 -4.98 -5.41
N GLY A 574 4.12 -4.73 -5.46
CA GLY A 574 5.11 -5.09 -4.44
C GLY A 574 6.42 -4.35 -4.67
N VAL A 575 7.41 -4.48 -3.78
CA VAL A 575 8.67 -3.71 -3.94
C VAL A 575 9.54 -4.20 -5.11
N GLU A 576 9.36 -5.46 -5.52
CA GLU A 576 9.99 -6.05 -6.70
C GLU A 576 9.28 -5.64 -8.00
N TYR A 577 7.96 -5.42 -7.96
CA TYR A 577 7.09 -5.17 -9.13
C TYR A 577 6.51 -3.75 -9.07
N ILE A 578 7.20 -2.81 -9.72
CA ILE A 578 6.98 -1.37 -9.56
C ILE A 578 5.87 -0.87 -10.49
N MET A 579 4.64 -1.21 -10.14
CA MET A 579 3.41 -0.84 -10.86
C MET A 579 2.40 -0.30 -9.84
N TRP A 580 1.76 0.83 -10.16
CA TRP A 580 0.90 1.54 -9.22
C TRP A 580 -0.55 1.02 -9.28
N CYS A 581 -1.06 0.54 -8.15
CA CYS A 581 -2.41 0.01 -7.98
C CYS A 581 -2.77 -1.10 -8.99
N THR A 582 -1.90 -2.09 -9.21
CA THR A 582 -2.20 -3.23 -10.09
C THR A 582 -3.55 -3.85 -9.71
N TYR A 583 -4.48 -3.86 -10.67
CA TYR A 583 -5.89 -3.82 -10.38
C TYR A 583 -6.52 -5.21 -10.22
N ASP A 584 -5.97 -6.19 -10.93
CA ASP A 584 -6.28 -7.61 -10.77
C ASP A 584 -5.74 -8.18 -9.44
N VAL A 585 -4.78 -7.49 -8.81
CA VAL A 585 -4.24 -7.75 -7.46
C VAL A 585 -5.03 -6.97 -6.39
N HIS A 586 -5.36 -5.70 -6.67
CA HIS A 586 -6.23 -4.84 -5.86
C HIS A 586 -7.58 -5.51 -5.56
N PHE A 587 -8.13 -6.30 -6.49
CA PHE A 587 -9.29 -7.19 -6.30
C PHE A 587 -9.26 -8.06 -5.03
N TYR A 588 -8.08 -8.44 -4.55
CA TYR A 588 -7.94 -9.19 -3.31
C TYR A 588 -7.70 -8.26 -2.10
N ALA A 589 -6.98 -7.16 -2.30
CA ALA A 589 -6.52 -6.27 -1.23
C ALA A 589 -7.53 -5.17 -0.82
N SER A 590 -8.44 -4.78 -1.71
CA SER A 590 -9.31 -3.61 -1.57
C SER A 590 -10.30 -3.71 -0.40
N PHE A 591 -10.58 -4.91 0.11
CA PHE A 591 -11.36 -5.09 1.36
C PHE A 591 -10.77 -4.32 2.54
N ALA A 592 -9.43 -4.28 2.67
CA ALA A 592 -8.76 -3.54 3.75
C ALA A 592 -8.92 -2.02 3.61
N LEU A 593 -8.98 -1.49 2.38
CA LEU A 593 -9.22 -0.07 2.13
C LEU A 593 -10.71 0.29 2.26
N LEU A 594 -11.62 -0.55 1.79
CA LEU A 594 -13.06 -0.37 1.95
C LEU A 594 -13.47 -0.33 3.42
N GLU A 595 -12.96 -1.26 4.24
CA GLU A 595 -13.35 -1.36 5.65
C GLU A 595 -12.73 -0.23 6.51
N LEU A 596 -11.47 0.16 6.25
CA LEU A 596 -10.73 1.09 7.11
C LEU A 596 -10.65 2.53 6.57
N PHE A 597 -10.65 2.73 5.26
CA PHE A 597 -10.48 4.04 4.61
C PHE A 597 -11.36 4.20 3.35
N PRO A 598 -12.69 4.01 3.43
CA PRO A 598 -13.57 3.92 2.26
C PRO A 598 -13.49 5.12 1.31
N LYS A 599 -13.24 6.36 1.80
CA LYS A 599 -13.05 7.51 0.89
C LYS A 599 -11.83 7.36 -0.04
N ILE A 600 -10.78 6.63 0.39
CA ILE A 600 -9.60 6.31 -0.45
C ILE A 600 -9.96 5.24 -1.49
N GLU A 601 -10.65 4.18 -1.10
CA GLU A 601 -11.12 3.13 -2.01
C GLU A 601 -12.01 3.74 -3.12
N LEU A 602 -13.04 4.50 -2.73
CA LEU A 602 -13.92 5.22 -3.66
C LEU A 602 -13.21 6.30 -4.49
N ASN A 603 -11.98 6.70 -4.16
CA ASN A 603 -11.14 7.56 -4.98
C ASN A 603 -10.36 6.75 -6.03
N ILE A 604 -9.73 5.65 -5.62
CA ILE A 604 -9.05 4.70 -6.53
C ILE A 604 -10.03 4.21 -7.60
N GLN A 605 -11.24 3.79 -7.20
CA GLN A 605 -12.27 3.34 -8.15
C GLN A 605 -12.70 4.44 -9.13
N ARG A 606 -12.73 5.72 -8.71
CA ARG A 606 -12.99 6.87 -9.61
C ARG A 606 -11.84 7.14 -10.58
N GLU A 607 -10.58 6.97 -10.15
CA GLU A 607 -9.42 7.08 -11.05
C GLU A 607 -9.39 5.95 -12.08
N PHE A 608 -9.73 4.71 -11.67
CA PHE A 608 -9.91 3.59 -12.61
C PHE A 608 -11.10 3.79 -13.55
N ALA A 609 -12.21 4.37 -13.10
CA ALA A 609 -13.34 4.72 -13.97
C ALA A 609 -12.95 5.73 -15.07
N LYS A 610 -12.20 6.78 -14.72
CA LYS A 610 -11.62 7.72 -15.70
C LYS A 610 -10.67 7.01 -16.67
N ALA A 611 -9.86 6.08 -16.15
CA ALA A 611 -8.91 5.32 -16.94
C ALA A 611 -9.58 4.33 -17.91
N VAL A 612 -10.67 3.66 -17.54
CA VAL A 612 -11.47 2.81 -18.44
C VAL A 612 -11.95 3.60 -19.66
N LEU A 613 -12.43 4.83 -19.42
CA LEU A 613 -13.00 5.71 -20.43
C LEU A 613 -11.96 6.41 -21.32
N SER A 614 -10.67 6.35 -20.96
CA SER A 614 -9.54 6.91 -21.73
C SER A 614 -8.91 5.91 -22.70
N GLU A 615 -8.19 6.43 -23.68
CA GLU A 615 -7.39 5.68 -24.65
C GLU A 615 -5.97 6.24 -24.71
N ASP A 616 -4.99 5.37 -24.91
CA ASP A 616 -3.63 5.74 -25.29
C ASP A 616 -3.20 4.92 -26.51
N GLY A 617 -3.23 5.58 -27.67
CA GLY A 617 -2.84 5.02 -28.97
C GLY A 617 -1.33 4.88 -29.19
N ARG A 618 -0.47 5.24 -28.21
CA ARG A 618 0.98 5.00 -28.31
C ARG A 618 1.24 3.50 -28.47
N LYS A 619 2.12 3.15 -29.41
CA LYS A 619 2.43 1.74 -29.68
C LYS A 619 3.42 1.19 -28.67
N VAL A 620 3.07 0.05 -28.08
CA VAL A 620 3.93 -0.71 -27.16
C VAL A 620 4.15 -2.12 -27.69
N LYS A 621 5.28 -2.72 -27.31
CA LYS A 621 5.67 -4.06 -27.69
C LYS A 621 5.48 -5.00 -26.51
N PHE A 622 4.66 -6.03 -26.66
CA PHE A 622 4.43 -7.00 -25.60
C PHE A 622 5.59 -8.01 -25.56
N LEU A 623 6.16 -8.26 -24.39
CA LEU A 623 7.44 -8.97 -24.25
C LEU A 623 7.30 -10.49 -24.37
N ALA A 624 6.11 -11.06 -24.16
CA ALA A 624 5.84 -12.50 -24.31
C ALA A 624 5.56 -12.88 -25.78
N GLU A 625 4.65 -12.18 -26.46
CA GLU A 625 4.29 -12.43 -27.87
C GLU A 625 5.32 -11.81 -28.81
N GLY A 626 5.83 -10.62 -28.51
CA GLY A 626 6.78 -9.87 -29.35
C GLY A 626 6.14 -9.06 -30.48
N ASN A 627 4.81 -9.08 -30.56
CA ASN A 627 3.98 -8.23 -31.40
C ASN A 627 3.91 -6.78 -30.84
N TRP A 628 3.14 -5.93 -31.51
CA TRP A 628 2.87 -4.56 -31.07
C TRP A 628 1.35 -4.33 -30.95
N GLY A 629 0.94 -3.57 -29.94
CA GLY A 629 -0.43 -3.08 -29.77
C GLY A 629 -0.45 -1.62 -29.31
N ILE A 630 -1.63 -1.12 -28.95
CA ILE A 630 -1.80 0.19 -28.31
C ILE A 630 -1.55 0.09 -26.80
N ARG A 631 -1.11 1.17 -26.16
CA ARG A 631 -0.79 1.22 -24.72
C ARG A 631 -2.02 0.93 -23.86
N LYS A 632 -3.17 1.49 -24.22
CA LYS A 632 -4.44 1.40 -23.49
C LYS A 632 -5.61 1.55 -24.46
N ALA A 633 -6.46 0.53 -24.59
CA ALA A 633 -7.71 0.61 -25.36
C ALA A 633 -8.83 1.26 -24.53
N ARG A 634 -9.72 2.04 -25.14
CA ARG A 634 -10.95 2.50 -24.46
C ARG A 634 -11.88 1.33 -24.14
N GLY A 635 -12.50 1.32 -22.96
CA GLY A 635 -13.36 0.24 -22.49
C GLY A 635 -12.61 -0.91 -21.81
N ALA A 636 -11.34 -1.15 -22.14
CA ALA A 636 -10.47 -1.97 -21.30
C ALA A 636 -10.17 -1.26 -19.98
N VAL A 637 -10.26 -1.97 -18.85
CA VAL A 637 -9.66 -1.59 -17.58
C VAL A 637 -8.13 -1.70 -17.73
N PRO A 638 -7.34 -0.70 -17.29
CA PRO A 638 -5.90 -0.87 -17.26
C PRO A 638 -5.50 -1.88 -16.16
N HIS A 639 -4.43 -2.62 -16.42
CA HIS A 639 -3.76 -3.46 -15.42
C HIS A 639 -3.28 -2.62 -14.24
N ASP A 640 -2.70 -1.45 -14.49
CA ASP A 640 -2.14 -0.57 -13.46
C ASP A 640 -2.22 0.92 -13.88
N LEU A 641 -2.10 1.83 -12.92
CA LEU A 641 -2.13 3.29 -13.15
C LEU A 641 -0.80 3.88 -13.64
N GLY A 642 0.21 3.05 -13.89
CA GLY A 642 1.52 3.43 -14.43
C GLY A 642 2.69 3.13 -13.50
N THR A 643 3.83 3.75 -13.78
CA THR A 643 5.05 3.65 -12.94
C THR A 643 5.86 4.95 -12.87
N HIS A 644 6.18 5.56 -14.02
CA HIS A 644 7.07 6.74 -14.11
C HIS A 644 6.35 8.08 -14.21
N ASP A 645 5.08 8.05 -14.57
CA ASP A 645 4.13 9.16 -14.54
C ASP A 645 2.71 8.58 -14.34
N PRO A 646 2.33 8.22 -13.11
CA PRO A 646 1.04 7.60 -12.86
C PRO A 646 -0.14 8.51 -13.21
N TRP A 647 -1.32 7.91 -13.39
CA TRP A 647 -2.53 8.53 -13.93
C TRP A 647 -2.42 8.98 -15.40
N SER A 648 -1.24 9.40 -15.88
CA SER A 648 -0.97 9.76 -17.28
C SER A 648 -0.56 8.55 -18.13
N GLU A 649 0.30 7.68 -17.61
CA GLU A 649 0.94 6.58 -18.36
C GLU A 649 0.58 5.21 -17.77
N MET A 650 -0.70 4.88 -17.87
CA MET A 650 -1.30 3.61 -17.42
C MET A 650 -0.69 2.37 -18.11
N ASN A 651 -0.99 1.19 -17.56
CA ASN A 651 -0.48 -0.10 -18.02
C ASN A 651 1.06 -0.16 -18.03
N ALA A 652 1.79 0.23 -16.99
CA ALA A 652 3.24 0.05 -16.94
C ALA A 652 3.67 -1.37 -17.32
N TYR A 653 2.89 -2.39 -16.92
CA TYR A 653 3.02 -3.77 -17.39
C TYR A 653 3.05 -3.88 -18.92
N ASN A 654 3.99 -4.69 -19.43
CA ASN A 654 4.15 -4.90 -20.87
C ASN A 654 4.56 -6.34 -21.24
N ILE A 655 4.41 -7.32 -20.35
CA ILE A 655 4.73 -8.71 -20.67
C ILE A 655 3.69 -9.27 -21.66
N HIS A 656 2.41 -9.17 -21.31
CA HIS A 656 1.26 -9.55 -22.13
C HIS A 656 0.39 -8.33 -22.52
N ASP A 657 -0.50 -8.54 -23.49
CA ASP A 657 -1.49 -7.54 -23.92
C ASP A 657 -2.69 -7.50 -22.97
N THR A 658 -2.63 -6.64 -21.96
CA THR A 658 -3.66 -6.50 -20.93
C THR A 658 -5.00 -5.97 -21.46
N SER A 659 -5.04 -5.40 -22.68
CA SER A 659 -6.30 -5.06 -23.35
C SER A 659 -7.12 -6.29 -23.76
N LYS A 660 -6.54 -7.49 -23.69
CA LYS A 660 -7.19 -8.78 -23.97
C LYS A 660 -7.44 -9.62 -22.71
N TRP A 661 -7.11 -9.11 -21.52
CA TRP A 661 -7.29 -9.88 -20.29
C TRP A 661 -8.76 -10.05 -19.93
N LYS A 662 -9.12 -11.24 -19.47
CA LYS A 662 -10.51 -11.68 -19.28
C LYS A 662 -11.04 -11.42 -17.87
N ASP A 663 -10.17 -11.06 -16.91
CA ASP A 663 -10.52 -10.82 -15.52
C ASP A 663 -10.62 -9.32 -15.14
N LEU A 664 -9.74 -8.45 -15.67
CA LEU A 664 -9.67 -7.01 -15.30
C LEU A 664 -11.04 -6.29 -15.38
N ASN A 665 -11.76 -6.42 -16.50
CA ASN A 665 -13.07 -5.78 -16.68
C ASN A 665 -14.13 -6.33 -15.71
N PRO A 666 -14.35 -7.66 -15.59
CA PRO A 666 -15.20 -8.22 -14.53
C PRO A 666 -14.80 -7.79 -13.11
N LYS A 667 -13.50 -7.79 -12.77
CA LYS A 667 -12.98 -7.37 -11.46
C LYS A 667 -13.27 -5.91 -11.13
N PHE A 668 -13.31 -5.03 -12.14
CA PHE A 668 -13.70 -3.62 -11.97
C PHE A 668 -15.17 -3.49 -11.63
N VAL A 669 -16.03 -4.12 -12.42
CA VAL A 669 -17.48 -4.12 -12.22
C VAL A 669 -17.86 -4.70 -10.85
N LEU A 670 -17.12 -5.73 -10.39
CA LEU A 670 -17.33 -6.38 -9.10
C LEU A 670 -16.88 -5.55 -7.90
N GLN A 671 -15.71 -4.90 -7.96
CA GLN A 671 -15.24 -4.01 -6.89
C GLN A 671 -16.13 -2.78 -6.79
N VAL A 672 -16.37 -2.09 -7.91
CA VAL A 672 -17.26 -0.92 -7.96
C VAL A 672 -18.65 -1.24 -7.40
N TYR A 673 -19.23 -2.40 -7.73
CA TYR A 673 -20.52 -2.78 -7.15
C TYR A 673 -20.45 -3.13 -5.66
N ARG A 674 -19.42 -3.87 -5.21
CA ARG A 674 -19.19 -4.16 -3.78
C ARG A 674 -19.14 -2.85 -2.99
N ASP A 675 -18.37 -1.88 -3.46
CA ASP A 675 -18.11 -0.62 -2.76
C ASP A 675 -19.35 0.27 -2.75
N PHE A 676 -20.06 0.35 -3.88
CA PHE A 676 -21.35 1.01 -3.99
C PHE A 676 -22.40 0.41 -3.03
N ALA A 677 -22.50 -0.92 -2.98
CA ALA A 677 -23.44 -1.62 -2.10
C ALA A 677 -23.06 -1.55 -0.60
N ALA A 678 -21.75 -1.55 -0.28
CA ALA A 678 -21.26 -1.45 1.09
C ALA A 678 -21.42 -0.05 1.68
N THR A 679 -21.25 1.00 0.87
CA THR A 679 -21.29 2.41 1.31
C THR A 679 -22.64 3.09 1.10
N GLY A 680 -23.42 2.66 0.11
CA GLY A 680 -24.65 3.34 -0.32
C GLY A 680 -24.41 4.68 -1.02
N ASP A 681 -23.17 4.99 -1.44
CA ASP A 681 -22.84 6.27 -2.07
C ASP A 681 -23.38 6.35 -3.52
N MET A 682 -24.58 6.92 -3.64
CA MET A 682 -25.21 7.22 -4.92
C MET A 682 -24.42 8.22 -5.79
N SER A 683 -23.58 9.08 -5.19
CA SER A 683 -22.73 10.00 -5.97
C SER A 683 -21.60 9.24 -6.65
N PHE A 684 -20.89 8.38 -5.90
CA PHE A 684 -19.92 7.44 -6.44
C PHE A 684 -20.54 6.54 -7.52
N GLY A 685 -21.72 5.97 -7.26
CA GLY A 685 -22.43 5.12 -8.22
C GLY A 685 -22.67 5.83 -9.56
N VAL A 686 -23.07 7.10 -9.54
CA VAL A 686 -23.25 7.93 -10.74
C VAL A 686 -21.92 8.28 -11.41
N ASP A 687 -20.89 8.65 -10.64
CA ASP A 687 -19.56 9.02 -11.16
C ASP A 687 -18.93 7.90 -12.01
N VAL A 688 -19.08 6.65 -11.60
CA VAL A 688 -18.41 5.49 -12.22
C VAL A 688 -19.28 4.72 -13.21
N TRP A 689 -20.61 4.89 -13.21
CA TRP A 689 -21.52 4.12 -14.06
C TRP A 689 -21.17 4.10 -15.56
N PRO A 690 -20.76 5.22 -16.19
CA PRO A 690 -20.36 5.21 -17.61
C PRO A 690 -19.15 4.31 -17.88
N ALA A 691 -18.24 4.18 -16.92
CA ALA A 691 -17.09 3.28 -17.01
C ALA A 691 -17.50 1.81 -16.78
N VAL A 692 -18.38 1.53 -15.82
CA VAL A 692 -18.93 0.18 -15.57
C VAL A 692 -19.60 -0.36 -16.84
N ARG A 693 -20.42 0.47 -17.49
CA ARG A 693 -21.01 0.14 -18.80
C ARG A 693 -19.98 -0.08 -19.88
N ALA A 694 -19.04 0.85 -20.07
CA ALA A 694 -18.00 0.71 -21.09
C ALA A 694 -17.13 -0.55 -20.88
N ALA A 695 -16.88 -0.94 -19.62
CA ALA A 695 -16.14 -2.16 -19.29
C ALA A 695 -16.93 -3.44 -19.62
N MET A 696 -18.24 -3.47 -19.34
CA MET A 696 -19.10 -4.59 -19.71
C MET A 696 -19.30 -4.70 -21.23
N GLU A 697 -19.60 -3.58 -21.90
CA GLU A 697 -19.77 -3.51 -23.36
C GLU A 697 -18.49 -3.90 -24.11
N TYR A 698 -17.30 -3.62 -23.55
CA TYR A 698 -16.02 -4.06 -24.10
C TYR A 698 -15.80 -5.57 -24.03
N MET A 699 -16.37 -6.27 -23.04
CA MET A 699 -16.16 -7.72 -22.87
C MET A 699 -16.97 -8.57 -23.84
N GLU A 700 -18.02 -8.02 -24.45
CA GLU A 700 -18.88 -8.70 -25.43
C GLU A 700 -18.11 -9.13 -26.69
N GLN A 701 -16.91 -8.58 -26.95
CA GLN A 701 -16.04 -9.02 -28.06
C GLN A 701 -15.33 -10.37 -27.82
N PHE A 702 -15.40 -10.91 -26.60
CA PHE A 702 -14.74 -12.15 -26.19
C PHE A 702 -15.69 -13.34 -26.04
N ASP A 703 -16.99 -13.14 -26.31
CA ASP A 703 -17.95 -14.20 -26.62
C ASP A 703 -17.96 -14.38 -28.15
N ARG A 704 -17.54 -15.54 -28.64
CA ARG A 704 -17.33 -15.82 -30.08
C ARG A 704 -18.11 -17.01 -30.59
N ASP A 705 -18.58 -17.90 -29.71
CA ASP A 705 -19.56 -18.93 -30.06
C ASP A 705 -21.04 -18.48 -29.86
N ASP A 706 -21.26 -17.26 -29.35
CA ASP A 706 -22.57 -16.70 -28.97
C ASP A 706 -23.31 -17.62 -27.99
N ASP A 707 -22.65 -18.02 -26.90
CA ASP A 707 -23.25 -18.75 -25.78
C ASP A 707 -23.50 -17.89 -24.52
N GLY A 708 -23.01 -16.65 -24.50
CA GLY A 708 -23.07 -15.72 -23.39
C GLY A 708 -21.79 -15.65 -22.53
N LEU A 709 -20.76 -16.44 -22.80
CA LEU A 709 -19.52 -16.52 -22.01
C LEU A 709 -18.31 -16.00 -22.77
N ILE A 710 -17.35 -15.48 -22.02
CA ILE A 710 -16.05 -15.04 -22.57
C ILE A 710 -15.06 -16.21 -22.62
N GLU A 711 -14.30 -16.32 -23.72
CA GLU A 711 -13.27 -17.38 -23.86
C GLU A 711 -11.85 -16.85 -23.69
N ASN A 712 -11.04 -17.57 -22.90
CA ASN A 712 -9.61 -17.36 -22.77
C ASN A 712 -8.86 -17.87 -24.03
N ASP A 713 -7.84 -17.12 -24.44
CA ASP A 713 -7.25 -17.16 -25.79
C ASP A 713 -6.12 -18.20 -25.99
N GLY A 714 -5.84 -19.07 -25.03
CA GLY A 714 -4.71 -20.01 -25.11
C GLY A 714 -3.35 -19.37 -24.86
N PHE A 715 -3.32 -18.18 -24.25
CA PHE A 715 -2.16 -17.57 -23.60
C PHE A 715 -2.57 -17.08 -22.21
N PRO A 716 -1.64 -16.63 -21.33
CA PRO A 716 -1.99 -16.03 -20.05
C PRO A 716 -2.66 -14.66 -20.24
N ASP A 717 -3.99 -14.65 -20.15
CA ASP A 717 -4.84 -13.48 -20.35
C ASP A 717 -5.66 -13.13 -19.09
N GLN A 718 -5.05 -13.23 -17.91
CA GLN A 718 -5.60 -12.90 -16.59
C GLN A 718 -4.48 -12.93 -15.52
N THR A 719 -4.77 -12.55 -14.27
CA THR A 719 -3.80 -12.40 -13.14
C THR A 719 -2.77 -13.53 -12.96
N TYR A 720 -3.10 -14.79 -13.27
CA TYR A 720 -2.14 -15.89 -13.36
C TYR A 720 -1.37 -15.80 -14.69
N ASP A 721 -0.53 -14.77 -14.82
CA ASP A 721 0.10 -14.31 -16.07
C ASP A 721 1.18 -15.24 -16.67
N THR A 722 1.36 -16.44 -16.13
CA THR A 722 2.14 -17.53 -16.73
C THR A 722 1.36 -18.84 -16.88
N TRP A 723 0.14 -18.92 -16.34
CA TRP A 723 -0.71 -20.12 -16.43
C TRP A 723 -1.67 -19.99 -17.61
N THR A 724 -1.42 -20.75 -18.67
CA THR A 724 -2.26 -20.74 -19.87
C THR A 724 -3.67 -21.28 -19.58
N VAL A 725 -4.67 -20.64 -20.19
CA VAL A 725 -6.10 -20.99 -20.10
C VAL A 725 -6.68 -21.13 -21.52
N HIS A 726 -7.52 -22.13 -21.78
CA HIS A 726 -8.13 -22.38 -23.09
C HIS A 726 -9.67 -22.47 -23.04
N GLY A 727 -10.35 -21.59 -23.77
CA GLY A 727 -11.81 -21.60 -23.83
C GLY A 727 -12.45 -20.96 -22.60
N VAL A 728 -13.65 -21.38 -22.20
CA VAL A 728 -14.28 -20.87 -20.97
C VAL A 728 -13.52 -21.43 -19.77
N SER A 729 -13.17 -20.57 -18.81
CA SER A 729 -12.52 -20.98 -17.55
C SER A 729 -13.41 -20.79 -16.33
N ALA A 730 -13.17 -21.57 -15.27
CA ALA A 730 -13.90 -21.40 -14.01
C ALA A 730 -13.65 -20.02 -13.41
N TYR A 731 -12.40 -19.55 -13.46
CA TYR A 731 -12.02 -18.24 -12.97
C TYR A 731 -12.68 -17.09 -13.76
N CYS A 732 -12.39 -16.95 -15.05
CA CYS A 732 -12.86 -15.79 -15.83
C CYS A 732 -14.37 -15.88 -16.12
N GLY A 733 -14.88 -17.08 -16.40
CA GLY A 733 -16.32 -17.31 -16.58
C GLY A 733 -17.11 -17.07 -15.29
N GLY A 734 -16.60 -17.50 -14.14
CA GLY A 734 -17.21 -17.22 -12.84
C GLY A 734 -17.23 -15.73 -12.50
N LEU A 735 -16.13 -15.02 -12.76
CA LEU A 735 -16.06 -13.56 -12.62
C LEU A 735 -17.01 -12.83 -13.58
N TRP A 736 -17.13 -13.29 -14.83
CA TRP A 736 -18.06 -12.72 -15.83
C TRP A 736 -19.53 -12.90 -15.44
N LEU A 737 -19.92 -14.09 -15.00
CA LEU A 737 -21.27 -14.34 -14.47
C LEU A 737 -21.60 -13.43 -13.28
N ALA A 738 -20.64 -13.22 -12.38
CA ALA A 738 -20.78 -12.30 -11.26
C ALA A 738 -20.90 -10.84 -11.72
N ALA A 739 -20.07 -10.40 -12.66
CA ALA A 739 -20.07 -9.04 -13.19
C ALA A 739 -21.38 -8.71 -13.91
N LEU A 740 -21.97 -9.66 -14.64
CA LEU A 740 -23.30 -9.52 -15.23
C LEU A 740 -24.40 -9.28 -14.17
N GLN A 741 -24.35 -10.00 -13.03
CA GLN A 741 -25.29 -9.76 -11.93
C GLN A 741 -25.07 -8.39 -11.28
N ALA A 742 -23.82 -8.04 -10.99
CA ALA A 742 -23.44 -6.77 -10.38
C ALA A 742 -23.84 -5.57 -11.25
N ALA A 743 -23.53 -5.61 -12.54
CA ALA A 743 -23.94 -4.59 -13.50
C ALA A 743 -25.47 -4.46 -13.60
N ALA A 744 -26.21 -5.58 -13.64
CA ALA A 744 -27.68 -5.55 -13.66
C ALA A 744 -28.29 -4.96 -12.37
N ALA A 745 -27.70 -5.27 -11.21
CA ALA A 745 -28.13 -4.74 -9.91
C ALA A 745 -27.81 -3.24 -9.74
N MET A 746 -26.66 -2.79 -10.23
CA MET A 746 -26.25 -1.39 -10.25
C MET A 746 -27.11 -0.56 -11.20
N ALA A 747 -27.28 -1.05 -12.44
CA ALA A 747 -28.12 -0.44 -13.47
C ALA A 747 -29.55 -0.18 -12.98
N LEU A 748 -30.16 -1.16 -12.30
CA LEU A 748 -31.52 -1.03 -11.77
C LEU A 748 -31.64 0.06 -10.69
N GLN A 749 -30.61 0.21 -9.83
CA GLN A 749 -30.57 1.23 -8.77
C GLN A 749 -30.31 2.63 -9.32
N LEU A 750 -29.51 2.74 -10.39
CA LEU A 750 -29.23 4.00 -11.09
C LEU A 750 -30.26 4.38 -12.17
N GLY A 751 -31.24 3.50 -12.43
CA GLY A 751 -32.37 3.73 -13.33
C GLY A 751 -32.16 3.28 -14.80
N ASP A 752 -31.00 2.71 -15.13
CA ASP A 752 -30.62 2.24 -16.47
C ASP A 752 -31.25 0.85 -16.78
N ARG A 753 -32.58 0.82 -16.87
CA ARG A 753 -33.37 -0.42 -16.96
C ARG A 753 -33.07 -1.26 -18.21
N ASP A 754 -32.74 -0.61 -19.32
CA ASP A 754 -32.45 -1.30 -20.59
C ASP A 754 -31.11 -2.03 -20.51
N PHE A 755 -30.09 -1.40 -19.89
CA PHE A 755 -28.81 -2.07 -19.61
C PHE A 755 -28.97 -3.20 -18.57
N ALA A 756 -29.82 -3.00 -17.56
CA ALA A 756 -30.13 -4.03 -16.57
C ALA A 756 -30.72 -5.30 -17.23
N GLU A 757 -31.69 -5.15 -18.13
CA GLU A 757 -32.29 -6.30 -18.84
C GLU A 757 -31.32 -6.92 -19.87
N LYS A 758 -30.42 -6.14 -20.48
CA LYS A 758 -29.33 -6.67 -21.32
C LYS A 758 -28.42 -7.62 -20.53
N CYS A 759 -27.90 -7.17 -19.39
CA CYS A 759 -27.04 -8.00 -18.54
C CYS A 759 -27.78 -9.23 -17.97
N LYS A 760 -29.07 -9.09 -17.61
CA LYS A 760 -29.93 -10.23 -17.25
C LYS A 760 -30.03 -11.27 -18.38
N SER A 761 -30.30 -10.83 -19.60
CA SER A 761 -30.49 -11.72 -20.75
C SER A 761 -29.21 -12.51 -21.07
N ILE A 762 -28.04 -11.88 -20.96
CA ILE A 762 -26.75 -12.57 -21.12
C ILE A 762 -26.53 -13.55 -19.96
N PHE A 763 -26.74 -13.14 -18.70
CA PHE A 763 -26.56 -14.03 -17.54
C PHE A 763 -27.42 -15.30 -17.61
N LEU A 764 -28.69 -15.17 -18.02
CA LEU A 764 -29.63 -16.29 -18.15
C LEU A 764 -29.23 -17.28 -19.27
N LYS A 765 -28.50 -16.82 -20.28
CA LYS A 765 -27.93 -17.63 -21.37
C LYS A 765 -26.61 -18.29 -20.94
N ALA A 766 -25.72 -17.49 -20.35
CA ALA A 766 -24.35 -17.84 -19.98
C ALA A 766 -24.26 -18.86 -18.84
N LYS A 767 -25.02 -18.68 -17.76
CA LYS A 767 -24.95 -19.55 -16.56
C LYS A 767 -25.15 -21.05 -16.86
N PRO A 768 -26.23 -21.50 -17.54
CA PRO A 768 -26.42 -22.92 -17.81
C PRO A 768 -25.31 -23.48 -18.72
N THR A 769 -24.77 -22.68 -19.65
CA THR A 769 -23.68 -23.14 -20.52
C THR A 769 -22.34 -23.23 -19.78
N TYR A 770 -22.08 -22.36 -18.79
CA TYR A 770 -20.91 -22.46 -17.91
C TYR A 770 -20.96 -23.73 -17.07
N GLU A 771 -22.12 -24.02 -16.47
CA GLU A 771 -22.32 -25.28 -15.74
C GLU A 771 -22.15 -26.49 -16.67
N ALA A 772 -22.67 -26.45 -17.90
CA ALA A 772 -22.52 -27.53 -18.87
C ALA A 772 -21.08 -27.72 -19.41
N LYS A 773 -20.32 -26.63 -19.63
CA LYS A 773 -18.93 -26.65 -20.11
C LYS A 773 -17.95 -27.11 -19.00
N LEU A 774 -18.21 -26.81 -17.71
CA LEU A 774 -17.21 -26.94 -16.63
C LEU A 774 -17.58 -27.82 -15.42
N TRP A 775 -18.85 -28.03 -15.08
CA TRP A 775 -19.20 -28.79 -13.87
C TRP A 775 -19.01 -30.31 -14.08
N ASN A 776 -18.02 -30.89 -13.39
CA ASN A 776 -17.66 -32.30 -13.55
C ASN A 776 -18.38 -33.28 -12.59
N GLY A 777 -19.35 -32.79 -11.81
CA GLY A 777 -20.05 -33.57 -10.79
C GLY A 777 -19.45 -33.48 -9.37
N SER A 778 -18.28 -32.87 -9.21
CA SER A 778 -17.63 -32.65 -7.90
C SER A 778 -17.04 -31.24 -7.73
N TYR A 779 -16.54 -30.63 -8.80
CA TYR A 779 -15.98 -29.28 -8.82
C TYR A 779 -16.08 -28.70 -10.24
N PHE A 780 -15.64 -27.46 -10.45
CA PHE A 780 -15.51 -26.89 -11.79
C PHE A 780 -14.12 -27.18 -12.37
N ASN A 781 -14.07 -27.70 -13.59
CA ASN A 781 -12.83 -27.84 -14.35
C ASN A 781 -12.14 -26.47 -14.50
N TYR A 782 -10.81 -26.45 -14.47
CA TYR A 782 -10.01 -25.23 -14.66
C TYR A 782 -10.41 -24.48 -15.94
N ASP A 783 -10.48 -25.19 -17.07
CA ASP A 783 -10.99 -24.67 -18.33
C ASP A 783 -11.75 -25.73 -19.15
N SER A 784 -12.45 -25.28 -20.19
CA SER A 784 -13.19 -26.11 -21.14
C SER A 784 -12.29 -26.70 -22.24
N GLY A 785 -10.97 -26.67 -22.06
CA GLY A 785 -9.99 -27.18 -22.99
C GLY A 785 -9.82 -28.70 -22.94
N SER A 786 -8.79 -29.17 -23.66
CA SER A 786 -8.42 -30.59 -23.72
C SER A 786 -6.96 -30.84 -23.29
N SER A 787 -6.39 -29.94 -22.48
CA SER A 787 -5.01 -30.08 -21.99
C SER A 787 -4.93 -31.01 -20.77
N SER A 788 -3.71 -31.30 -20.30
CA SER A 788 -3.52 -32.04 -19.05
C SER A 788 -3.96 -31.24 -17.81
N ASN A 789 -3.95 -29.91 -17.86
CA ASN A 789 -4.38 -29.03 -16.76
C ASN A 789 -5.85 -28.57 -16.84
N SER A 790 -6.57 -28.78 -17.95
CA SER A 790 -8.01 -28.46 -18.05
C SER A 790 -8.86 -29.07 -16.91
N LYS A 791 -8.44 -30.21 -16.35
CA LYS A 791 -9.11 -30.88 -15.22
C LYS A 791 -8.48 -30.61 -13.85
N SER A 792 -7.52 -29.70 -13.75
CA SER A 792 -6.93 -29.32 -12.46
C SER A 792 -7.95 -28.63 -11.57
N ILE A 793 -7.83 -28.87 -10.27
CA ILE A 793 -8.60 -28.21 -9.22
C ILE A 793 -7.88 -26.89 -8.97
N GLN A 794 -8.43 -25.78 -9.46
CA GLN A 794 -7.92 -24.44 -9.17
C GLN A 794 -8.41 -23.98 -7.80
N ALA A 795 -7.54 -23.43 -6.97
CA ALA A 795 -7.92 -22.89 -5.66
C ALA A 795 -8.98 -21.78 -5.79
N ASP A 796 -8.79 -20.86 -6.75
CA ASP A 796 -9.63 -19.67 -6.92
C ASP A 796 -10.81 -19.85 -7.92
N GLN A 797 -11.22 -21.09 -8.20
CA GLN A 797 -12.28 -21.41 -9.19
C GLN A 797 -13.68 -20.81 -8.87
N LEU A 798 -13.81 -20.15 -7.72
CA LEU A 798 -15.05 -19.54 -7.21
C LEU A 798 -14.92 -18.03 -6.92
N ALA A 799 -13.91 -17.33 -7.45
CA ALA A 799 -13.71 -15.89 -7.23
C ALA A 799 -14.95 -15.02 -7.51
N GLY A 800 -15.78 -15.35 -8.51
CA GLY A 800 -17.07 -14.68 -8.75
C GLY A 800 -18.16 -14.99 -7.71
N GLN A 801 -18.13 -16.20 -7.13
CA GLN A 801 -19.03 -16.61 -6.03
C GLN A 801 -18.61 -15.96 -4.70
N TRP A 802 -17.31 -15.72 -4.48
CA TRP A 802 -16.81 -14.91 -3.37
C TRP A 802 -17.38 -13.48 -3.43
N TYR A 803 -17.23 -12.81 -4.57
CA TYR A 803 -17.64 -11.41 -4.70
C TYR A 803 -19.15 -11.20 -4.73
N THR A 804 -19.94 -12.10 -5.33
CA THR A 804 -21.41 -12.02 -5.26
C THR A 804 -21.91 -12.13 -3.83
N ALA A 805 -21.42 -13.11 -3.06
CA ALA A 805 -21.75 -13.25 -1.64
C ALA A 805 -21.28 -12.03 -0.81
N SER A 806 -20.09 -11.50 -1.11
CA SER A 806 -19.52 -10.31 -0.44
C SER A 806 -20.23 -9.00 -0.78
N SER A 807 -21.13 -8.98 -1.77
CA SER A 807 -21.85 -7.80 -2.25
C SER A 807 -23.38 -7.92 -2.11
N GLY A 808 -23.87 -8.93 -1.39
CA GLY A 808 -25.31 -9.16 -1.19
C GLY A 808 -26.07 -9.63 -2.44
N LEU A 809 -25.36 -10.08 -3.48
CA LEU A 809 -25.97 -10.63 -4.69
C LEU A 809 -26.45 -12.08 -4.46
N THR A 810 -27.30 -12.56 -5.36
CA THR A 810 -27.78 -13.95 -5.33
C THR A 810 -26.67 -14.90 -5.78
N SER A 811 -26.45 -16.00 -5.06
CA SER A 811 -25.43 -17.00 -5.40
C SER A 811 -25.45 -17.40 -6.88
N LEU A 812 -24.25 -17.51 -7.48
CA LEU A 812 -24.07 -17.93 -8.86
C LEU A 812 -24.56 -19.36 -9.06
N PHE A 813 -24.28 -20.25 -8.10
CA PHE A 813 -24.56 -21.69 -8.18
C PHE A 813 -25.43 -22.13 -7.00
N ASP A 814 -25.91 -23.37 -7.03
CA ASP A 814 -26.56 -23.98 -5.87
C ASP A 814 -25.57 -24.35 -4.76
N ASP A 815 -26.05 -24.40 -3.52
CA ASP A 815 -25.26 -24.70 -2.32
C ASP A 815 -24.43 -25.99 -2.44
N PHE A 816 -24.91 -26.99 -3.19
CA PHE A 816 -24.19 -28.24 -3.37
C PHE A 816 -22.97 -28.05 -4.28
N LYS A 817 -23.10 -27.37 -5.44
CA LYS A 817 -21.95 -27.04 -6.29
C LYS A 817 -20.92 -26.18 -5.56
N ILE A 818 -21.36 -25.18 -4.80
CA ILE A 818 -20.45 -24.30 -4.02
C ILE A 818 -19.69 -25.12 -2.97
N ARG A 819 -20.42 -25.83 -2.08
CA ARG A 819 -19.81 -26.59 -0.99
C ARG A 819 -18.96 -27.76 -1.47
N SER A 820 -19.37 -28.45 -2.54
CA SER A 820 -18.59 -29.53 -3.13
C SER A 820 -17.27 -29.02 -3.72
N SER A 821 -17.28 -27.90 -4.45
CA SER A 821 -16.05 -27.27 -4.97
C SER A 821 -15.14 -26.77 -3.85
N LEU A 822 -15.65 -26.09 -2.82
CA LEU A 822 -14.86 -25.63 -1.68
C LEU A 822 -14.27 -26.78 -0.86
N GLN A 823 -15.06 -27.83 -0.59
CA GLN A 823 -14.56 -29.02 0.10
C GLN A 823 -13.51 -29.75 -0.76
N LYS A 824 -13.66 -29.74 -2.09
CA LYS A 824 -12.66 -30.31 -3.01
C LYS A 824 -11.33 -29.55 -2.95
N ILE A 825 -11.37 -28.21 -2.95
CA ILE A 825 -10.19 -27.34 -2.77
C ILE A 825 -9.54 -27.62 -1.40
N TYR A 826 -10.33 -27.74 -0.35
CA TYR A 826 -9.84 -28.07 0.99
C TYR A 826 -9.14 -29.44 1.04
N ASP A 827 -9.83 -30.50 0.61
CA ASP A 827 -9.34 -31.89 0.65
C ASP A 827 -8.10 -32.14 -0.23
N PHE A 828 -7.89 -31.29 -1.26
CA PHE A 828 -6.80 -31.40 -2.21
C PHE A 828 -5.77 -30.27 -2.02
N ASN A 829 -6.07 -29.07 -2.53
CA ASN A 829 -5.15 -27.94 -2.60
C ASN A 829 -4.61 -27.47 -1.24
N VAL A 830 -5.32 -27.76 -0.14
CA VAL A 830 -4.89 -27.43 1.23
C VAL A 830 -4.39 -28.68 1.94
N MET A 831 -5.24 -29.68 2.17
CA MET A 831 -4.92 -30.79 3.09
C MET A 831 -3.86 -31.76 2.55
N LYS A 832 -3.65 -31.89 1.23
CA LYS A 832 -2.52 -32.65 0.69
C LYS A 832 -1.20 -31.87 0.74
N VAL A 833 -1.25 -30.56 0.90
CA VAL A 833 -0.07 -29.68 0.97
C VAL A 833 0.39 -29.58 2.43
N ARG A 834 1.29 -30.50 2.81
CA ARG A 834 1.85 -30.63 4.18
C ARG A 834 0.79 -30.72 5.30
N GLY A 835 -0.43 -31.20 5.01
CA GLY A 835 -1.52 -31.25 5.98
C GLY A 835 -2.14 -29.89 6.28
N GLY A 836 -2.28 -29.01 5.28
CA GLY A 836 -2.83 -27.66 5.41
C GLY A 836 -1.86 -26.60 5.94
N ARG A 837 -0.68 -27.01 6.45
CA ARG A 837 0.31 -26.14 7.15
C ARG A 837 1.03 -25.08 6.27
N MET A 838 0.58 -24.83 5.05
CA MET A 838 1.22 -23.86 4.13
C MET A 838 0.26 -22.95 3.35
N GLY A 839 -1.06 -23.16 3.42
CA GLY A 839 -2.06 -22.48 2.58
C GLY A 839 -2.58 -23.35 1.43
N ALA A 840 -3.20 -22.74 0.43
CA ALA A 840 -3.78 -23.44 -0.73
C ALA A 840 -2.85 -23.34 -1.97
N VAL A 841 -2.38 -24.47 -2.50
CA VAL A 841 -1.64 -24.47 -3.78
C VAL A 841 -2.60 -24.17 -4.93
N ASN A 842 -2.19 -23.31 -5.87
CA ASN A 842 -3.07 -22.78 -6.91
C ASN A 842 -3.70 -23.87 -7.79
N GLY A 843 -2.94 -24.89 -8.17
CA GLY A 843 -3.41 -26.00 -9.00
C GLY A 843 -3.05 -27.37 -8.43
N MET A 844 -4.03 -28.27 -8.39
CA MET A 844 -3.80 -29.68 -8.06
C MET A 844 -4.57 -30.59 -9.03
N HIS A 845 -3.89 -31.59 -9.58
CA HIS A 845 -4.52 -32.58 -10.45
C HIS A 845 -5.47 -33.52 -9.65
N PRO A 846 -6.47 -34.14 -10.29
CA PRO A 846 -7.50 -34.94 -9.58
C PRO A 846 -6.98 -36.22 -8.92
N ASN A 847 -5.76 -36.64 -9.24
CA ASN A 847 -5.03 -37.72 -8.58
C ASN A 847 -4.39 -37.30 -7.24
N GLY A 848 -4.38 -35.99 -6.92
CA GLY A 848 -3.76 -35.44 -5.71
C GLY A 848 -2.28 -35.06 -5.85
N LEU A 849 -1.74 -35.02 -7.06
CA LEU A 849 -0.43 -34.42 -7.35
C LEU A 849 -0.60 -32.92 -7.67
N VAL A 850 0.36 -32.09 -7.25
CA VAL A 850 0.40 -30.66 -7.59
C VAL A 850 0.51 -30.50 -9.12
N ASP A 851 -0.12 -29.46 -9.66
CA ASP A 851 -0.02 -29.12 -11.08
C ASP A 851 1.30 -28.37 -11.35
N GLU A 852 2.24 -29.02 -12.04
CA GLU A 852 3.54 -28.46 -12.42
C GLU A 852 3.60 -27.99 -13.89
N THR A 853 2.46 -27.70 -14.54
CA THR A 853 2.44 -27.25 -15.95
C THR A 853 3.08 -25.87 -16.14
N CYS A 854 3.01 -24.99 -15.14
CA CYS A 854 3.71 -23.71 -15.06
C CYS A 854 4.28 -23.45 -13.65
N MET A 855 4.90 -22.29 -13.44
CA MET A 855 5.40 -21.90 -12.11
C MET A 855 4.26 -21.56 -11.14
N GLN A 856 3.25 -20.81 -11.59
CA GLN A 856 2.18 -20.33 -10.72
C GLN A 856 1.23 -21.45 -10.27
N SER A 857 1.04 -22.51 -11.06
CA SER A 857 0.16 -23.63 -10.71
C SER A 857 0.65 -24.44 -9.49
N ARG A 858 1.98 -24.46 -9.26
CA ARG A 858 2.64 -25.10 -8.11
C ARG A 858 3.00 -24.13 -6.97
N GLU A 859 2.67 -22.85 -7.11
CA GLU A 859 2.78 -21.85 -6.05
C GLU A 859 1.56 -21.88 -5.13
N ILE A 860 1.77 -21.45 -3.88
CA ILE A 860 0.71 -21.08 -2.95
C ILE A 860 0.66 -19.56 -2.93
N TRP A 861 -0.45 -18.96 -3.37
CA TRP A 861 -0.65 -17.52 -3.32
C TRP A 861 -1.32 -17.13 -2.00
N THR A 862 -0.70 -16.19 -1.28
CA THR A 862 -1.10 -15.79 0.07
C THR A 862 -2.48 -15.14 0.07
N GLY A 863 -2.67 -14.12 -0.79
CA GLY A 863 -3.93 -13.41 -0.94
C GLY A 863 -5.08 -14.25 -1.49
N VAL A 864 -4.78 -15.20 -2.39
CA VAL A 864 -5.78 -16.17 -2.89
C VAL A 864 -6.21 -17.12 -1.79
N THR A 865 -5.28 -17.62 -0.97
CA THR A 865 -5.60 -18.50 0.16
C THR A 865 -6.57 -17.82 1.14
N TYR A 866 -6.38 -16.53 1.42
CA TYR A 866 -7.32 -15.75 2.24
C TYR A 866 -8.67 -15.50 1.56
N GLY A 867 -8.71 -15.28 0.24
CA GLY A 867 -9.96 -15.13 -0.53
C GLY A 867 -10.79 -16.43 -0.57
N VAL A 868 -10.12 -17.57 -0.73
CA VAL A 868 -10.73 -18.91 -0.61
C VAL A 868 -11.30 -19.12 0.81
N ALA A 869 -10.55 -18.74 1.85
CA ALA A 869 -11.03 -18.81 3.24
C ALA A 869 -12.24 -17.88 3.49
N ALA A 870 -12.24 -16.67 2.94
CA ALA A 870 -13.41 -15.77 3.00
C ALA A 870 -14.64 -16.38 2.30
N THR A 871 -14.45 -17.02 1.15
CA THR A 871 -15.51 -17.76 0.43
C THR A 871 -16.07 -18.92 1.26
N MET A 872 -15.21 -19.63 1.98
CA MET A 872 -15.61 -20.69 2.91
C MET A 872 -16.41 -20.13 4.10
N ILE A 873 -16.01 -19.01 4.71
CA ILE A 873 -16.78 -18.33 5.76
C ILE A 873 -18.18 -17.97 5.27
N LEU A 874 -18.30 -17.31 4.12
CA LEU A 874 -19.59 -16.91 3.52
C LEU A 874 -20.49 -18.11 3.18
N THR A 875 -19.92 -19.30 3.03
CA THR A 875 -20.64 -20.56 2.75
C THR A 875 -20.98 -21.35 4.03
N GLY A 876 -20.53 -20.89 5.21
CA GLY A 876 -20.69 -21.58 6.49
C GLY A 876 -19.72 -22.75 6.71
N MET A 877 -18.51 -22.67 6.13
CA MET A 877 -17.41 -23.64 6.23
C MET A 877 -16.25 -23.06 7.05
N GLU A 878 -16.56 -22.49 8.23
CA GLU A 878 -15.59 -21.75 9.07
C GLU A 878 -14.39 -22.59 9.51
N GLU A 879 -14.58 -23.89 9.80
CA GLU A 879 -13.49 -24.80 10.21
C GLU A 879 -12.47 -24.99 9.08
N GLN A 880 -12.95 -25.23 7.85
CA GLN A 880 -12.12 -25.29 6.65
C GLN A 880 -11.42 -23.95 6.41
N ALA A 881 -12.16 -22.84 6.49
CA ALA A 881 -11.65 -21.49 6.27
C ALA A 881 -10.46 -21.13 7.17
N PHE A 882 -10.63 -21.27 8.49
CA PHE A 882 -9.57 -20.95 9.43
C PHE A 882 -8.40 -21.94 9.32
N THR A 883 -8.64 -23.21 9.00
CA THR A 883 -7.55 -24.17 8.75
C THR A 883 -6.74 -23.81 7.49
N THR A 884 -7.41 -23.42 6.41
CA THR A 884 -6.78 -22.94 5.17
C THR A 884 -5.95 -21.67 5.39
N ALA A 885 -6.48 -20.71 6.15
CA ALA A 885 -5.77 -19.46 6.46
C ALA A 885 -4.66 -19.63 7.51
N GLU A 886 -4.80 -20.55 8.49
CA GLU A 886 -3.76 -20.85 9.48
C GLU A 886 -2.49 -21.38 8.80
N GLY A 887 -2.61 -22.03 7.64
CA GLY A 887 -1.48 -22.42 6.80
C GLY A 887 -0.56 -21.26 6.40
N ILE A 888 -1.12 -20.06 6.16
CA ILE A 888 -0.34 -18.85 5.85
C ILE A 888 0.36 -18.31 7.10
N PHE A 889 -0.33 -18.32 8.25
CA PHE A 889 0.30 -17.98 9.54
C PHE A 889 1.45 -18.96 9.89
N ILE A 890 1.23 -20.27 9.78
CA ILE A 890 2.23 -21.28 10.11
C ILE A 890 3.48 -21.12 9.24
N ALA A 891 3.31 -21.00 7.92
CA ALA A 891 4.45 -20.88 6.99
C ALA A 891 5.14 -19.51 7.05
N GLY A 892 4.40 -18.41 7.12
CA GLY A 892 4.97 -17.05 7.03
C GLY A 892 5.33 -16.41 8.36
N TRP A 893 4.47 -16.56 9.38
CA TRP A 893 4.46 -15.73 10.59
C TRP A 893 4.84 -16.47 11.89
N SER A 894 4.73 -17.80 11.95
CA SER A 894 4.99 -18.57 13.18
C SER A 894 6.49 -18.73 13.53
N GLU A 895 6.80 -19.16 14.75
CA GLU A 895 8.20 -19.35 15.19
C GLU A 895 8.96 -20.41 14.35
N GLU A 896 8.24 -21.41 13.84
CA GLU A 896 8.75 -22.51 12.99
C GLU A 896 8.75 -22.15 11.48
N GLY A 897 8.23 -20.99 11.11
CA GLY A 897 8.02 -20.57 9.72
C GLY A 897 9.28 -20.10 8.98
N PHE A 898 9.12 -19.73 7.72
CA PHE A 898 10.22 -19.29 6.84
C PHE A 898 10.75 -17.89 7.23
N GLY A 899 9.87 -17.01 7.74
CA GLY A 899 10.24 -15.69 8.26
C GLY A 899 9.76 -14.50 7.40
N TYR A 900 8.51 -14.54 6.96
CA TYR A 900 7.91 -13.53 6.08
C TYR A 900 7.13 -12.42 6.81
N TRP A 901 7.11 -12.42 8.15
CA TRP A 901 6.51 -11.34 8.94
C TRP A 901 6.97 -9.94 8.48
N PHE A 902 6.02 -9.04 8.25
CA PHE A 902 6.26 -7.67 7.72
C PHE A 902 7.01 -7.62 6.37
N GLN A 903 6.95 -8.71 5.60
CA GLN A 903 7.42 -8.79 4.21
C GLN A 903 6.65 -9.85 3.40
N THR A 904 5.41 -10.15 3.78
CA THR A 904 4.57 -11.22 3.22
C THR A 904 4.58 -11.18 1.69
N PRO A 905 5.01 -12.27 1.03
CA PRO A 905 5.11 -12.29 -0.42
C PRO A 905 3.76 -12.55 -1.09
N GLU A 906 3.73 -12.35 -2.41
CA GLU A 906 2.68 -12.89 -3.29
C GLU A 906 2.56 -14.41 -3.10
N ALA A 907 3.70 -15.10 -3.23
CA ALA A 907 3.72 -16.55 -3.35
C ALA A 907 4.91 -17.22 -2.66
N TRP A 908 4.73 -18.51 -2.34
CA TRP A 908 5.82 -19.43 -2.07
C TRP A 908 5.58 -20.84 -2.64
N THR A 909 6.66 -21.60 -2.82
CA THR A 909 6.60 -23.03 -3.16
C THR A 909 6.46 -23.91 -1.91
N MET A 910 6.23 -25.22 -2.09
CA MET A 910 6.20 -26.23 -1.00
C MET A 910 7.52 -26.41 -0.22
N ASP A 911 8.59 -25.72 -0.61
CA ASP A 911 9.90 -25.69 0.06
C ASP A 911 10.18 -24.37 0.79
N GLY A 912 9.25 -23.40 0.75
CA GLY A 912 9.46 -22.08 1.36
C GLY A 912 10.41 -21.19 0.57
N HIS A 913 10.40 -21.29 -0.76
CA HIS A 913 11.04 -20.31 -1.62
C HIS A 913 10.00 -19.30 -2.11
N PHE A 914 10.25 -18.00 -1.92
CA PHE A 914 9.28 -16.92 -2.17
C PHE A 914 9.32 -16.39 -3.61
N ARG A 915 8.28 -15.64 -4.00
CA ARG A 915 8.29 -14.71 -5.14
C ARG A 915 7.61 -13.39 -4.75
N SER A 916 8.22 -12.25 -5.06
CA SER A 916 7.72 -10.90 -4.76
C SER A 916 7.45 -10.66 -3.27
N LEU A 917 8.48 -10.31 -2.50
CA LEU A 917 8.34 -9.89 -1.09
C LEU A 917 7.63 -8.54 -0.98
N ILE A 918 6.99 -8.33 0.17
CA ILE A 918 6.25 -7.09 0.50
C ILE A 918 5.22 -6.81 -0.60
N TYR A 919 4.14 -7.59 -0.60
CA TYR A 919 3.17 -7.64 -1.69
C TYR A 919 1.76 -7.23 -1.26
N MET A 920 0.96 -6.74 -2.21
CA MET A 920 -0.38 -6.19 -1.94
C MET A 920 -1.43 -7.27 -1.64
N ARG A 921 -1.44 -8.39 -2.39
CA ARG A 921 -2.47 -9.45 -2.31
C ARG A 921 -2.71 -10.02 -0.88
N PRO A 922 -1.70 -10.21 0.00
CA PRO A 922 -1.89 -10.58 1.42
C PRO A 922 -2.98 -9.84 2.20
N LEU A 923 -3.27 -8.56 1.88
CA LEU A 923 -4.33 -7.77 2.52
C LEU A 923 -5.73 -8.40 2.43
N SER A 924 -5.92 -9.37 1.54
CA SER A 924 -7.09 -10.27 1.43
C SER A 924 -7.51 -10.98 2.72
N ILE A 925 -6.66 -11.04 3.75
CA ILE A 925 -7.07 -11.45 5.11
C ILE A 925 -8.22 -10.57 5.67
N TRP A 926 -8.33 -9.31 5.22
CA TRP A 926 -9.48 -8.45 5.51
C TRP A 926 -10.76 -8.86 4.78
N GLY A 927 -10.66 -9.57 3.65
CA GLY A 927 -11.80 -10.25 3.04
C GLY A 927 -12.43 -11.30 3.96
N MET A 928 -11.65 -11.95 4.83
CA MET A 928 -12.18 -12.83 5.88
C MET A 928 -12.86 -12.03 7.00
N GLN A 929 -12.27 -10.90 7.44
CA GLN A 929 -12.84 -10.07 8.50
C GLN A 929 -14.18 -9.46 8.05
N TYR A 930 -14.21 -8.94 6.83
CA TYR A 930 -15.40 -8.48 6.14
C TYR A 930 -16.47 -9.59 6.03
N ALA A 931 -16.09 -10.82 5.66
CA ALA A 931 -17.02 -11.96 5.64
C ALA A 931 -17.60 -12.31 7.04
N LEU A 932 -16.82 -12.13 8.11
CA LEU A 932 -17.22 -12.35 9.50
C LEU A 932 -18.06 -11.20 10.09
N SER A 933 -18.07 -10.02 9.45
CA SER A 933 -18.66 -8.79 9.97
C SER A 933 -19.31 -7.89 8.90
N MET A 934 -19.93 -8.52 7.87
CA MET A 934 -20.45 -7.85 6.67
C MET A 934 -21.26 -6.57 6.95
N PRO A 935 -21.08 -5.50 6.15
CA PRO A 935 -21.81 -4.24 6.31
C PRO A 935 -23.33 -4.42 6.36
N LYS A 936 -23.99 -3.70 7.28
CA LYS A 936 -25.46 -3.68 7.37
C LYS A 936 -26.14 -3.31 6.06
N ALA A 937 -25.57 -2.35 5.32
CA ALA A 937 -26.07 -1.92 4.01
C ALA A 937 -26.26 -3.11 3.03
N ILE A 938 -25.38 -4.11 3.11
CA ILE A 938 -25.42 -5.33 2.29
C ILE A 938 -26.38 -6.39 2.87
N LEU A 939 -26.40 -6.55 4.19
CA LEU A 939 -27.32 -7.49 4.87
C LEU A 939 -28.80 -7.06 4.79
N GLU A 940 -29.04 -5.75 4.76
CA GLU A 940 -30.35 -5.09 4.71
C GLU A 940 -30.72 -4.64 3.28
N ALA A 941 -29.86 -4.90 2.28
CA ALA A 941 -30.07 -4.54 0.89
C ALA A 941 -31.38 -5.13 0.30
N PRO A 942 -32.11 -4.39 -0.54
CA PRO A 942 -33.24 -4.95 -1.29
C PRO A 942 -32.78 -6.13 -2.15
N LYS A 943 -33.36 -7.31 -1.93
CA LYS A 943 -33.02 -8.52 -2.70
C LYS A 943 -33.49 -8.41 -4.15
N ILE A 944 -32.61 -7.91 -5.02
CA ILE A 944 -32.82 -7.87 -6.47
C ILE A 944 -32.78 -9.31 -6.99
N ASN A 945 -33.95 -9.94 -7.10
CA ASN A 945 -34.09 -11.22 -7.76
C ASN A 945 -33.84 -11.04 -9.26
N ILE A 946 -32.68 -11.50 -9.72
CA ILE A 946 -32.30 -11.35 -11.13
C ILE A 946 -33.21 -12.15 -12.09
N MET A 947 -33.91 -13.17 -11.57
CA MET A 947 -34.82 -14.03 -12.32
C MET A 947 -36.20 -13.38 -12.56
N ASP A 948 -36.54 -12.28 -11.86
CA ASP A 948 -37.79 -11.58 -12.08
C ASP A 948 -37.74 -10.73 -13.36
N ARG A 949 -38.71 -10.94 -14.26
CA ARG A 949 -38.83 -10.21 -15.53
C ARG A 949 -39.19 -8.74 -15.27
N ILE A 950 -38.46 -7.82 -15.91
CA ILE A 950 -38.83 -6.40 -15.87
C ILE A 950 -40.05 -6.18 -16.77
N HIS A 951 -41.19 -5.82 -16.18
CA HIS A 951 -42.38 -5.41 -16.94
C HIS A 951 -42.20 -4.01 -17.54
N ILE A 952 -41.52 -3.95 -18.68
CA ILE A 952 -41.53 -2.77 -19.56
C ILE A 952 -42.96 -2.59 -20.09
N SER A 953 -43.60 -1.46 -19.74
CA SER A 953 -44.92 -1.12 -20.26
C SER A 953 -44.79 -0.56 -21.69
N PRO A 954 -45.46 -1.15 -22.70
CA PRO A 954 -45.30 -0.72 -24.09
C PRO A 954 -46.08 0.58 -24.36
N VAL A 955 -45.41 1.71 -24.14
CA VAL A 955 -45.96 3.06 -24.39
C VAL A 955 -44.99 3.84 -25.28
N ASN A 956 -45.52 4.40 -26.38
CA ASN A 956 -44.86 5.33 -27.31
C ASN A 956 -43.70 4.79 -28.17
N ALA A 957 -43.82 3.55 -28.66
CA ALA A 957 -43.23 3.20 -29.96
C ALA A 957 -44.11 3.76 -31.09
N THR A 958 -43.96 5.06 -31.41
CA THR A 958 -44.60 5.70 -32.57
C THR A 958 -43.55 6.37 -33.46
N SER A 959 -43.76 6.29 -34.77
CA SER A 959 -42.71 6.55 -35.77
C SER A 959 -42.47 8.02 -36.08
N SER A 960 -41.20 8.34 -36.34
CA SER A 960 -40.80 9.50 -37.15
C SER A 960 -39.79 9.04 -38.21
N HIS A 961 -40.30 8.60 -39.36
CA HIS A 961 -39.47 8.57 -40.57
C HIS A 961 -39.07 10.00 -40.93
N ASN A 962 -37.82 10.20 -41.34
CA ASN A 962 -37.44 11.31 -42.19
C ASN A 962 -36.35 10.85 -43.16
N GLU A 963 -36.50 11.19 -44.44
CA GLU A 963 -35.60 10.76 -45.50
C GLU A 963 -34.49 11.78 -45.76
N SER A 964 -33.26 11.32 -45.92
CA SER A 964 -32.22 12.06 -46.65
C SER A 964 -31.20 11.07 -47.25
N GLY A 965 -31.55 10.47 -48.39
CA GLY A 965 -30.73 9.43 -49.02
C GLY A 965 -29.60 9.96 -49.90
N VAL A 966 -28.50 9.21 -49.96
CA VAL A 966 -27.45 9.36 -51.00
C VAL A 966 -27.25 8.02 -51.70
N ARG A 967 -27.20 8.04 -53.03
CA ARG A 967 -27.18 6.85 -53.90
C ARG A 967 -25.84 6.10 -53.83
N LYS A 968 -25.88 4.77 -53.74
CA LYS A 968 -24.83 3.91 -54.32
C LYS A 968 -25.25 3.48 -55.73
N ILE A 969 -24.33 3.56 -56.68
CA ILE A 969 -24.56 3.16 -58.08
C ILE A 969 -24.28 1.66 -58.23
N ALA A 970 -25.13 0.95 -58.96
CA ALA A 970 -24.92 -0.44 -59.33
C ALA A 970 -24.50 -0.56 -60.81
N THR A 971 -23.55 -1.44 -61.09
CA THR A 971 -23.19 -1.90 -62.45
C THR A 971 -23.57 -3.37 -62.63
N LYS A 972 -23.95 -3.77 -63.84
CA LYS A 972 -24.76 -4.99 -64.06
C LYS A 972 -24.24 -5.84 -65.24
N THR A 973 -24.02 -7.13 -64.97
CA THR A 973 -24.15 -8.31 -65.88
C THR A 973 -23.52 -8.32 -67.29
N GLY A 974 -22.74 -9.38 -67.57
CA GLY A 974 -22.41 -9.93 -68.90
C GLY A 974 -22.27 -11.47 -68.81
N CYS A 975 -22.40 -12.22 -69.91
CA CYS A 975 -22.69 -13.67 -69.88
C CYS A 975 -21.77 -14.56 -70.76
N PHE A 976 -21.96 -15.90 -70.62
CA PHE A 976 -21.41 -17.05 -71.38
C PHE A 976 -19.96 -17.51 -71.03
N GLY A 977 -19.66 -18.82 -70.94
CA GLY A 977 -20.54 -20.00 -70.94
C GLY A 977 -19.82 -21.36 -71.09
N ASN A 978 -20.47 -22.46 -70.65
CA ASN A 978 -20.09 -23.89 -70.79
C ASN A 978 -18.79 -24.35 -70.07
N SER A 979 -18.54 -25.61 -69.66
CA SER A 979 -19.21 -26.92 -69.93
C SER A 979 -19.02 -27.99 -68.81
N VAL A 980 -20.11 -28.66 -68.41
CA VAL A 980 -20.30 -30.11 -68.08
C VAL A 980 -19.16 -30.95 -67.41
N PHE A 981 -19.36 -31.48 -66.17
CA PHE A 981 -19.59 -32.92 -65.87
C PHE A 981 -19.74 -33.30 -64.35
N HIS A 982 -20.37 -34.47 -64.13
CA HIS A 982 -20.55 -35.37 -62.95
C HIS A 982 -19.39 -35.53 -61.92
N CYS A 983 -19.54 -36.15 -60.72
CA CYS A 983 -20.67 -36.38 -59.77
C CYS A 983 -20.12 -37.03 -58.45
N ASN A 984 -20.90 -36.94 -57.36
CA ASN A 984 -21.04 -37.91 -56.25
C ASN A 984 -19.85 -38.42 -55.38
N ALA A 985 -20.00 -38.20 -54.06
CA ALA A 985 -20.08 -39.23 -52.99
C ALA A 985 -18.86 -39.61 -52.10
N ASP A 986 -19.23 -39.81 -50.82
CA ASP A 986 -18.75 -40.71 -49.76
C ASP A 986 -17.26 -40.68 -49.30
N CYS A 987 -17.02 -39.97 -48.19
CA CYS A 987 -16.68 -40.56 -46.88
C CYS A 987 -16.71 -39.50 -45.76
#